data_AF-A0A3R6TH75-F1
#
_entry.id   AF-A0A3R6TH75-F1
#
_cell.length_a   1.000
_cell.length_b   1.000
_cell.length_c   1.000
_cell.angle_alpha   90.00
_cell.angle_beta   90.00
_cell.angle_gamma   90.00
#
_symmetry.space_group_name_H-M   'P 1'
#
loop_
_entity.id
_entity.type
_entity.pdbx_description
1 polymer ?
#
loop_
_entity_poly.entity_id
_entity_poly.type
_entity_poly.pdbx_seq_one_letter_code
_entity_poly.pdbx_strand_id
1 'polypeptide(L)'
;MIRLNVVGQGSIISSQSKNEYGVFPQVALTNMISTTNDLGVDMYTGDLHIDIPLYELKVKNISIPIGLQYNLNKVKPNIHPGIVGLGWTLQAGGAIHRTVKGHPDEFAFLPIDGYTISNPPIKRGFIWQNYKFYNERESKNMQELYGFDEWGKGEWNQENFVWELAASKINTKNLLGRGSEDYYPDIFSFDFLGYNGSFYLNENGQWQTLSDDDFKIEHTIKTLSSARTPINQPKSYQGISSFFEFKLTAKDGTVFIFGDNPSAIDYSYAYYEPLVRIDGDRPVAMTWHLSKVILYTGETISFNYVVSKPKIDITYNLLYQSNFMETYASQYVSSDLFMSCLLKSIKYNSFDIEFTYENSIQKKYSNTLIPGIREKNVFIDKFGSNPFIKAFSEIQWEQLSKVNINNSFEYVFQYTNTENDRLKLLSMKKRDFSNNSVAKYEFKYNTGRFPDYWASLGDHQGFYNGKDHQYVLKDGFFKYYTVNSNDFLDASVEENFRASREPDKSGAYFKSEILEKIIYPVGGYVTFDYETHQVNRYMSLTTLNTMIENYQPQNLIYPGGIRVKRISNYLEDGTFHNAKNYYYVNSFNPRTKSGSNSGIISSLPKYVQRIKAYRSLVPLGDNNYVREFDLFSTNGFNNYIYCKPGYNVGYSTVVESQEDNNGNINGYTEYKFTNFNSDIWGESHLDEMPLSRLNETFHPISSVKGLGLANILNNYIPVSSKHLERGKLISVKIYNREGSLLNEKLLKYKKLSDQSIKYIDFFISRLLSPLETVSSQVALGGAYKIFTYKYLLSEEQMKKYFDNNPVTVTNVYEYDSNNQLIKVGNRLNGADVYTYQYTYPYNYTTSPFPEMTLQNRLSSVIESITTYNNKEIDRKKNNYFRDISKTNNLILPEKIQSSTSGINNLHTDITYDLYDTKGNIRQLTTADGMKTVYLWSYNNQYQIAEIKNATFNEVESAIKTIFSVTSADALSVLSIPNETKLRDGSLQKALPKAIVMTYTYKPFMGMASQTDPSGLTTYYAYDDFGQLKETYILDNNIKRIVKTYNYNYQKK
;
A
#
# COMPACT_ATOMS: atom_id res chain seq x y z
N MET A 1 -28.26 -31.46 5.42
CA MET A 1 -28.25 -32.79 4.77
C MET A 1 -29.54 -33.51 5.11
N ILE A 2 -30.46 -33.66 4.15
CA ILE A 2 -31.45 -34.73 4.17
C ILE A 2 -30.96 -35.71 3.10
N ARG A 3 -30.63 -36.94 3.53
CA ARG A 3 -30.14 -38.03 2.69
C ARG A 3 -31.33 -38.70 2.01
N LEU A 4 -31.20 -38.98 0.72
CA LEU A 4 -31.83 -40.12 0.08
C LEU A 4 -30.70 -41.04 -0.41
N ASN A 5 -30.59 -42.21 0.24
CA ASN A 5 -29.72 -43.31 -0.12
C ASN A 5 -30.43 -44.20 -1.15
N VAL A 6 -29.72 -44.66 -2.18
CA VAL A 6 -29.93 -45.98 -2.79
C VAL A 6 -28.58 -46.66 -2.94
N VAL A 7 -28.59 -47.96 -2.61
CA VAL A 7 -27.49 -48.85 -2.23
C VAL A 7 -26.92 -49.61 -3.43
N GLY A 8 -25.62 -49.87 -3.43
CA GLY A 8 -24.93 -50.91 -4.21
C GLY A 8 -23.53 -51.14 -3.66
N GLN A 9 -23.33 -52.30 -3.01
CA GLN A 9 -22.25 -52.65 -2.08
C GLN A 9 -20.88 -53.00 -2.71
N GLY A 10 -19.80 -52.79 -1.93
CA GLY A 10 -18.47 -53.36 -2.13
C GLY A 10 -17.37 -52.82 -1.17
N SER A 11 -17.45 -53.19 0.12
CA SER A 11 -16.37 -53.42 1.13
C SER A 11 -15.10 -52.52 1.13
N ILE A 12 -14.98 -51.50 2.00
CA ILE A 12 -14.35 -51.48 3.35
C ILE A 12 -12.91 -52.03 3.45
N ILE A 13 -11.93 -51.12 3.60
CA ILE A 13 -10.84 -51.21 4.61
C ILE A 13 -10.70 -49.84 5.28
N SER A 14 -10.83 -49.83 6.60
CA SER A 14 -10.66 -48.71 7.52
C SER A 14 -9.21 -48.51 7.91
N SER A 15 -8.75 -47.26 8.02
CA SER A 15 -7.83 -46.85 9.10
C SER A 15 -7.86 -45.33 9.31
N GLN A 16 -8.11 -44.95 10.55
CA GLN A 16 -8.06 -43.60 11.08
C GLN A 16 -6.64 -43.03 11.07
N SER A 17 -6.51 -41.72 10.82
CA SER A 17 -5.51 -40.88 11.49
C SER A 17 -6.08 -39.48 11.68
N LYS A 18 -6.64 -39.25 12.88
CA LYS A 18 -6.79 -37.93 13.47
C LYS A 18 -5.40 -37.48 13.94
N ASN A 19 -4.98 -36.30 13.49
CA ASN A 19 -4.22 -35.26 14.20
C ASN A 19 -3.54 -34.39 13.16
N GLU A 20 -3.87 -33.10 13.14
CA GLU A 20 -2.91 -31.99 13.01
C GLU A 20 -3.66 -30.65 13.18
N TYR A 21 -3.16 -29.86 14.12
CA TYR A 21 -3.30 -28.42 14.39
C TYR A 21 -4.66 -27.73 14.21
N GLY A 22 -5.13 -27.16 15.32
CA GLY A 22 -6.27 -26.26 15.39
C GLY A 22 -6.10 -25.03 14.49
N VAL A 23 -6.64 -25.13 13.28
CA VAL A 23 -7.20 -24.01 12.55
C VAL A 23 -8.69 -24.02 12.87
N PHE A 24 -9.22 -22.86 13.27
CA PHE A 24 -10.66 -22.65 13.46
C PHE A 24 -11.44 -23.25 12.28
N PRO A 25 -12.67 -23.78 12.46
CA PRO A 25 -13.51 -24.12 11.33
C PRO A 25 -13.87 -22.82 10.59
N GLN A 26 -13.02 -22.44 9.65
CA GLN A 26 -13.36 -21.57 8.56
C GLN A 26 -14.54 -22.27 7.87
N VAL A 27 -15.71 -21.64 7.92
CA VAL A 27 -16.92 -22.14 7.26
C VAL A 27 -16.53 -22.51 5.83
N ALA A 28 -16.52 -23.80 5.54
CA ALA A 28 -16.15 -24.34 4.25
C ALA A 28 -17.20 -23.92 3.22
N LEU A 29 -16.96 -22.80 2.54
CA LEU A 29 -17.65 -22.43 1.29
C LEU A 29 -16.95 -21.28 0.56
N THR A 30 -15.66 -21.43 0.21
CA THR A 30 -15.06 -20.90 -1.04
C THR A 30 -13.61 -21.41 -1.16
N ASN A 31 -13.45 -22.67 -1.55
CA ASN A 31 -12.24 -23.11 -2.26
C ASN A 31 -12.62 -23.32 -3.72
N MET A 32 -12.78 -22.20 -4.42
CA MET A 32 -12.30 -21.99 -5.77
C MET A 32 -11.80 -20.55 -5.79
N ILE A 33 -10.58 -20.35 -6.31
CA ILE A 33 -9.81 -19.09 -6.35
C ILE A 33 -8.83 -18.91 -5.16
N SER A 34 -7.91 -19.87 -5.03
CA SER A 34 -6.46 -19.62 -4.89
C SER A 34 -5.80 -20.92 -5.36
N THR A 35 -4.85 -20.99 -6.28
CA THR A 35 -3.55 -20.33 -6.40
C THR A 35 -2.98 -20.66 -7.79
N THR A 36 -2.24 -19.72 -8.40
CA THR A 36 -1.07 -19.88 -9.32
C THR A 36 -0.99 -18.67 -10.27
N ASN A 37 -0.01 -17.78 -10.05
CA ASN A 37 0.43 -16.72 -10.99
C ASN A 37 -0.67 -15.99 -11.81
N ASP A 38 -1.77 -15.57 -11.17
CA ASP A 38 -2.71 -14.67 -11.84
C ASP A 38 -2.16 -13.25 -11.72
N LEU A 39 -1.70 -12.71 -12.85
CA LEU A 39 -1.36 -11.30 -13.00
C LEU A 39 -2.51 -10.46 -12.42
N GLY A 40 -2.21 -9.66 -11.40
CA GLY A 40 -3.18 -8.94 -10.61
C GLY A 40 -3.73 -7.75 -11.37
N VAL A 41 -4.90 -7.88 -11.97
CA VAL A 41 -5.61 -6.72 -12.53
C VAL A 41 -6.48 -6.11 -11.45
N ASP A 42 -6.22 -4.85 -11.09
CA ASP A 42 -7.16 -4.08 -10.27
C ASP A 42 -8.38 -3.80 -11.14
N MET A 43 -9.43 -4.62 -10.98
CA MET A 43 -10.64 -4.54 -11.80
C MET A 43 -11.35 -3.18 -11.65
N TYR A 44 -11.14 -2.43 -10.57
CA TYR A 44 -11.79 -1.13 -10.40
C TYR A 44 -11.11 -0.03 -11.20
N THR A 45 -9.77 -0.04 -11.30
CA THR A 45 -9.00 0.98 -12.03
C THR A 45 -8.59 0.52 -13.44
N GLY A 46 -8.44 -0.78 -13.65
CA GLY A 46 -7.88 -1.39 -14.86
C GLY A 46 -6.35 -1.48 -14.87
N ASP A 47 -5.71 -1.21 -13.74
CA ASP A 47 -4.26 -1.32 -13.58
C ASP A 47 -3.78 -2.76 -13.61
N LEU A 48 -2.59 -2.97 -14.18
CA LEU A 48 -1.91 -4.25 -14.20
C LEU A 48 -0.77 -4.26 -13.17
N HIS A 49 -0.83 -5.24 -12.27
CA HIS A 49 0.24 -5.58 -11.33
C HIS A 49 0.82 -6.94 -11.70
N ILE A 50 2.14 -6.98 -11.92
CA ILE A 50 2.85 -8.22 -12.25
C ILE A 50 3.86 -8.51 -11.15
N ASP A 51 3.68 -9.61 -10.44
CA ASP A 51 4.59 -10.04 -9.38
C ASP A 51 5.43 -11.23 -9.85
N ILE A 52 6.76 -11.10 -9.76
CA ILE A 52 7.74 -12.16 -10.02
C ILE A 52 8.40 -12.51 -8.68
N PRO A 53 7.95 -13.58 -8.00
CA PRO A 53 8.56 -13.99 -6.74
C PRO A 53 9.95 -14.60 -6.97
N LEU A 54 10.92 -14.24 -6.11
CA LEU A 54 12.29 -14.77 -6.11
C LEU A 54 12.49 -15.73 -4.94
N TYR A 55 12.05 -15.34 -3.74
CA TYR A 55 12.18 -16.13 -2.52
C TYR A 55 11.16 -15.67 -1.46
N GLU A 56 10.84 -16.51 -0.49
CA GLU A 56 9.99 -16.14 0.65
C GLU A 56 10.63 -16.66 1.95
N LEU A 57 11.14 -15.76 2.79
CA LEU A 57 11.67 -16.12 4.11
C LEU A 57 10.51 -16.29 5.08
N LYS A 58 10.28 -17.53 5.53
CA LYS A 58 9.24 -17.86 6.51
C LYS A 58 9.84 -18.02 7.90
N VAL A 59 9.33 -17.25 8.85
CA VAL A 59 9.70 -17.32 10.26
C VAL A 59 8.42 -17.36 11.10
N LYS A 60 8.10 -18.54 11.64
CA LYS A 60 6.83 -18.80 12.35
C LYS A 60 5.62 -18.36 11.51
N ASN A 61 4.86 -17.37 11.97
CA ASN A 61 3.68 -16.83 11.31
C ASN A 61 3.97 -15.63 10.39
N ILE A 62 5.23 -15.21 10.26
CA ILE A 62 5.63 -14.11 9.38
C ILE A 62 6.26 -14.65 8.09
N SER A 63 5.80 -14.08 6.98
CA SER A 63 6.30 -14.32 5.63
C SER A 63 6.93 -13.03 5.10
N ILE A 64 8.19 -13.10 4.70
CA ILE A 64 8.89 -12.00 4.04
C ILE A 64 9.09 -12.36 2.57
N PRO A 65 8.28 -11.80 1.65
CA PRO A 65 8.46 -12.01 0.23
C PRO A 65 9.65 -11.19 -0.31
N ILE A 66 10.44 -11.82 -1.17
CA ILE A 66 11.46 -11.19 -2.02
C ILE A 66 10.98 -11.40 -3.46
N GLY A 67 10.72 -10.30 -4.17
CA GLY A 67 10.11 -10.35 -5.50
C GLY A 67 10.35 -9.07 -6.30
N LEU A 68 9.96 -9.09 -7.56
CA LEU A 68 9.84 -7.89 -8.39
C LEU A 68 8.37 -7.63 -8.67
N GLN A 69 7.96 -6.37 -8.63
CA GLN A 69 6.62 -5.94 -9.01
C GLN A 69 6.68 -4.93 -10.15
N TYR A 70 5.91 -5.15 -11.22
CA TYR A 70 5.73 -4.19 -12.30
C TYR A 70 4.46 -3.37 -12.09
N ASN A 71 4.55 -2.05 -12.25
CA ASN A 71 3.44 -1.10 -12.20
C ASN A 71 3.44 -0.21 -13.46
N LEU A 72 2.38 -0.33 -14.25
CA LEU A 72 2.19 0.39 -15.51
C LEU A 72 2.21 1.92 -15.34
N ASN A 73 1.67 2.44 -14.23
CA ASN A 73 1.61 3.87 -13.95
C ASN A 73 2.98 4.52 -13.69
N LYS A 74 4.03 3.71 -13.51
CA LYS A 74 5.42 4.17 -13.40
C LYS A 74 6.16 4.23 -14.75
N VAL A 75 5.47 4.00 -15.86
CA VAL A 75 6.07 3.95 -17.20
C VAL A 75 5.66 5.19 -17.99
N LYS A 76 6.31 6.31 -17.69
CA LYS A 76 6.02 7.63 -18.29
C LYS A 76 7.33 8.31 -18.73
N PRO A 77 7.30 9.18 -19.76
CA PRO A 77 8.50 9.87 -20.24
C PRO A 77 9.27 10.63 -19.15
N ASN A 78 8.57 11.22 -18.19
CA ASN A 78 9.18 12.05 -17.14
C ASN A 78 9.48 11.31 -15.84
N ILE A 79 9.26 9.98 -15.78
CA ILE A 79 9.61 9.17 -14.60
C ILE A 79 10.98 8.54 -14.83
N HIS A 80 11.91 8.79 -13.90
CA HIS A 80 13.20 8.13 -13.91
C HIS A 80 13.09 6.67 -13.40
N PRO A 81 13.73 5.68 -14.07
CA PRO A 81 13.75 4.30 -13.58
C PRO A 81 14.35 4.14 -12.17
N GLY A 82 13.79 3.19 -11.41
CA GLY A 82 14.35 2.76 -10.13
C GLY A 82 15.47 1.72 -10.27
N ILE A 83 15.90 1.13 -9.15
CA ILE A 83 17.04 0.19 -9.08
C ILE A 83 16.85 -1.13 -9.86
N VAL A 84 15.62 -1.46 -10.24
CA VAL A 84 15.29 -2.67 -11.01
C VAL A 84 14.71 -2.33 -12.39
N GLY A 85 14.89 -1.07 -12.84
CA GLY A 85 14.47 -0.61 -14.16
C GLY A 85 13.05 -0.05 -14.23
N LEU A 86 12.70 0.48 -15.40
CA LEU A 86 11.46 1.20 -15.68
C LEU A 86 10.23 0.34 -15.41
N GLY A 87 9.29 0.89 -14.64
CA GLY A 87 8.06 0.22 -14.23
C GLY A 87 8.23 -0.85 -13.13
N TRP A 88 9.44 -1.31 -12.84
CA TRP A 88 9.70 -2.34 -11.83
C TRP A 88 10.02 -1.75 -10.45
N THR A 89 9.65 -2.46 -9.39
CA THR A 89 9.99 -2.16 -7.99
C THR A 89 10.43 -3.46 -7.31
N LEU A 90 11.44 -3.39 -6.44
CA LEU A 90 11.89 -4.51 -5.62
C LEU A 90 10.95 -4.63 -4.40
N GLN A 91 10.30 -5.77 -4.26
CA GLN A 91 9.54 -6.16 -3.08
C GLN A 91 10.47 -6.94 -2.16
N ALA A 92 11.07 -6.28 -1.16
CA ALA A 92 11.94 -6.93 -0.17
C ALA A 92 11.94 -6.11 1.13
N GLY A 93 11.04 -6.44 2.06
CA GLY A 93 10.81 -5.64 3.27
C GLY A 93 9.65 -4.66 3.08
N GLY A 94 9.92 -3.36 3.24
CA GLY A 94 8.96 -2.29 3.02
C GLY A 94 9.38 -0.99 3.72
N ALA A 95 8.57 0.05 3.59
CA ALA A 95 8.91 1.36 4.14
C ALA A 95 7.66 2.19 4.48
N ILE A 96 7.86 3.23 5.29
CA ILE A 96 6.92 4.33 5.48
C ILE A 96 7.42 5.50 4.64
N HIS A 97 6.64 5.95 3.66
CA HIS A 97 6.90 7.11 2.82
C HIS A 97 6.07 8.30 3.28
N ARG A 98 6.70 9.48 3.34
CA ARG A 98 6.06 10.74 3.72
C ARG A 98 5.71 11.57 2.49
N THR A 99 4.53 12.16 2.50
CA THR A 99 4.22 13.35 1.68
C THR A 99 4.05 14.55 2.61
N VAL A 100 4.97 15.52 2.51
CA VAL A 100 4.92 16.74 3.32
C VAL A 100 3.86 17.69 2.80
N LYS A 101 3.04 18.23 3.68
CA LYS A 101 1.93 19.14 3.39
C LYS A 101 1.99 20.34 4.32
N GLY A 102 2.55 21.44 3.83
CA GLY A 102 2.94 22.54 4.71
C GLY A 102 4.34 22.28 5.23
N HIS A 103 4.50 22.15 6.55
CA HIS A 103 5.77 21.88 7.20
C HIS A 103 5.83 20.42 7.67
N PRO A 104 7.03 19.91 8.00
CA PRO A 104 7.12 18.62 8.66
C PRO A 104 6.36 18.60 10.00
N ASP A 105 5.43 17.67 10.21
CA ASP A 105 4.70 17.48 11.49
C ASP A 105 5.59 17.48 12.76
N GLU A 106 6.82 16.95 12.71
CA GLU A 106 7.75 16.95 13.85
C GLU A 106 8.48 18.27 14.05
N PHE A 107 8.31 19.24 13.15
CA PHE A 107 9.04 20.48 13.18
C PHE A 107 8.82 21.20 14.51
N ALA A 108 9.93 21.65 15.09
CA ALA A 108 9.99 22.46 16.29
C ALA A 108 11.23 23.34 16.18
N PHE A 109 11.08 24.65 16.40
CA PHE A 109 12.22 25.55 16.48
C PHE A 109 12.88 25.36 17.85
N LEU A 110 14.05 24.71 17.92
CA LEU A 110 14.87 24.76 19.13
C LEU A 110 15.53 26.15 19.24
N PRO A 111 15.66 26.72 20.45
CA PRO A 111 16.37 27.99 20.62
C PRO A 111 17.81 27.83 20.13
N ILE A 112 18.22 28.76 19.27
CA ILE A 112 19.64 28.95 18.93
C ILE A 112 20.35 29.34 20.23
N ASP A 113 21.54 28.75 20.48
CA ASP A 113 22.33 28.86 21.71
C ASP A 113 22.26 30.26 22.35
N GLY A 114 21.77 30.31 23.61
CA GLY A 114 21.83 31.50 24.48
C GLY A 114 20.51 32.24 24.73
N TYR A 115 19.41 31.93 24.02
CA TYR A 115 18.10 32.56 24.27
C TYR A 115 17.15 31.65 25.06
N THR A 116 16.90 31.97 26.33
CA THR A 116 15.78 31.42 27.10
C THR A 116 14.44 31.92 26.53
N ILE A 117 13.50 31.00 26.29
CA ILE A 117 12.13 31.33 25.87
C ILE A 117 11.26 31.38 27.13
N SER A 118 10.62 32.52 27.40
CA SER A 118 9.75 32.69 28.57
C SER A 118 8.41 31.94 28.44
N ASN A 119 7.92 31.72 27.21
CA ASN A 119 6.72 30.92 26.91
C ASN A 119 7.02 29.91 25.77
N PRO A 120 7.10 28.60 26.04
CA PRO A 120 7.32 27.61 24.99
C PRO A 120 6.15 27.61 23.99
N PRO A 121 6.40 27.39 22.67
CA PRO A 121 5.33 27.28 21.69
C PRO A 121 4.37 26.14 22.05
N ILE A 122 3.06 26.39 21.94
CA ILE A 122 2.04 25.36 22.14
C ILE A 122 1.96 24.53 20.85
N LYS A 123 2.48 23.31 20.89
CA LYS A 123 2.31 22.30 19.83
C LYS A 123 1.13 21.40 20.18
N ARG A 124 0.13 21.30 19.29
CA ARG A 124 -0.99 20.35 19.43
C ARG A 124 -1.08 19.52 18.16
N GLY A 125 -0.53 18.31 18.23
CA GLY A 125 -0.39 17.43 17.07
C GLY A 125 0.41 18.06 15.94
N PHE A 126 -0.17 18.04 14.73
CA PHE A 126 0.42 18.69 13.54
C PHE A 126 0.30 20.22 13.59
N ILE A 127 -0.66 20.77 14.35
CA ILE A 127 -0.86 22.22 14.43
C ILE A 127 0.28 22.83 15.24
N TRP A 128 0.96 23.79 14.61
CA TRP A 128 2.09 24.49 15.21
C TRP A 128 1.95 26.01 15.03
N GLN A 129 2.22 26.75 16.11
CA GLN A 129 2.23 28.22 16.12
C GLN A 129 3.46 28.77 16.86
N ASN A 130 3.98 29.91 16.38
CA ASN A 130 5.08 30.65 16.99
C ASN A 130 4.55 31.86 17.77
N TYR A 131 4.78 31.94 19.08
CA TYR A 131 4.32 33.06 19.93
C TYR A 131 5.22 34.32 19.88
N LYS A 132 6.34 34.28 19.15
CA LYS A 132 7.55 34.96 19.64
C LYS A 132 7.87 36.39 19.16
N PHE A 133 6.91 37.23 18.77
CA PHE A 133 7.26 38.62 18.40
C PHE A 133 6.32 39.74 18.88
N TYR A 134 5.39 39.44 19.79
CA TYR A 134 4.58 40.48 20.44
C TYR A 134 5.10 40.77 21.85
N ASN A 135 5.21 42.04 22.21
CA ASN A 135 5.62 42.46 23.55
C ASN A 135 4.56 41.95 24.56
N GLU A 136 4.92 41.70 25.83
CA GLU A 136 4.01 41.11 26.86
C GLU A 136 2.62 41.76 26.96
N ARG A 137 2.50 43.02 26.55
CA ARG A 137 1.26 43.81 26.53
C ARG A 137 0.34 43.49 25.34
N GLU A 138 0.91 43.13 24.19
CA GLU A 138 0.17 42.77 22.96
C GLU A 138 -0.22 41.30 22.96
N SER A 139 0.61 40.41 23.51
CA SER A 139 0.29 38.99 23.67
C SER A 139 -0.89 38.74 24.61
N LYS A 140 -1.00 39.51 25.70
CA LYS A 140 -2.16 39.48 26.61
C LYS A 140 -3.43 39.97 25.94
N ASN A 141 -3.35 41.09 25.21
CA ASN A 141 -4.50 41.62 24.48
C ASN A 141 -4.98 40.67 23.38
N MET A 142 -4.09 39.95 22.70
CA MET A 142 -4.47 38.95 21.70
C MET A 142 -5.13 37.71 22.33
N GLN A 143 -4.59 37.21 23.45
CA GLN A 143 -5.21 36.11 24.22
C GLN A 143 -6.62 36.46 24.71
N GLU A 144 -6.83 37.70 25.19
CA GLU A 144 -8.12 38.19 25.66
C GLU A 144 -9.08 38.62 24.53
N LEU A 145 -8.60 39.10 23.36
CA LEU A 145 -9.47 39.49 22.24
C LEU A 145 -10.00 38.32 21.40
N TYR A 146 -9.25 37.22 21.28
CA TYR A 146 -9.51 36.19 20.25
C TYR A 146 -9.51 34.74 20.78
N GLY A 147 -9.36 34.51 22.08
CA GLY A 147 -9.52 33.16 22.66
C GLY A 147 -8.52 32.11 22.15
N PHE A 148 -7.28 32.50 21.85
CA PHE A 148 -6.25 31.65 21.21
C PHE A 148 -5.90 30.35 21.95
N ASP A 149 -6.20 30.25 23.25
CA ASP A 149 -5.90 29.05 24.06
C ASP A 149 -6.85 27.87 23.76
N GLU A 150 -7.97 28.13 23.05
CA GLU A 150 -9.07 27.19 22.81
C GLU A 150 -9.16 26.59 21.39
N TRP A 151 -8.16 26.74 20.51
CA TRP A 151 -8.29 26.34 19.09
C TRP A 151 -8.51 24.83 18.83
N GLY A 152 -8.20 23.96 19.79
CA GLY A 152 -8.62 22.55 19.75
C GLY A 152 -10.14 22.34 19.82
N LYS A 153 -10.89 23.40 20.14
CA LYS A 153 -12.36 23.49 20.09
C LYS A 153 -12.87 24.36 18.95
N GLY A 154 -12.00 24.77 18.01
CA GLY A 154 -12.30 25.76 16.98
C GLY A 154 -13.61 25.47 16.24
N GLU A 155 -14.36 26.52 15.92
CA GLU A 155 -15.58 26.42 15.13
C GLU A 155 -15.21 26.29 13.65
N TRP A 156 -14.64 25.14 13.26
CA TRP A 156 -14.14 24.82 11.90
C TRP A 156 -15.17 25.07 10.78
N ASN A 157 -16.44 25.17 11.15
CA ASN A 157 -17.57 25.47 10.28
C ASN A 157 -17.85 26.98 10.10
N GLN A 158 -17.10 27.87 10.76
CA GLN A 158 -17.25 29.32 10.62
C GLN A 158 -16.22 29.91 9.65
N GLU A 159 -16.69 30.66 8.67
CA GLU A 159 -15.82 31.35 7.70
C GLU A 159 -14.89 32.36 8.38
N ASN A 160 -15.37 33.10 9.38
CA ASN A 160 -14.55 34.08 10.09
C ASN A 160 -13.34 33.45 10.79
N PHE A 161 -13.52 32.30 11.43
CA PHE A 161 -12.41 31.56 12.05
C PHE A 161 -11.35 31.15 11.01
N VAL A 162 -11.78 30.55 9.89
CA VAL A 162 -10.85 30.16 8.81
C VAL A 162 -10.23 31.38 8.13
N TRP A 163 -10.95 32.50 8.05
CA TRP A 163 -10.45 33.75 7.48
C TRP A 163 -9.34 34.36 8.33
N GLU A 164 -9.50 34.38 9.65
CA GLU A 164 -8.49 34.89 10.58
C GLU A 164 -7.18 34.11 10.50
N LEU A 165 -7.25 32.78 10.31
CA LEU A 165 -6.10 31.92 10.03
C LEU A 165 -5.40 32.23 8.71
N ALA A 166 -6.18 32.51 7.66
CA ALA A 166 -5.59 32.93 6.40
C ALA A 166 -4.91 34.31 6.51
N ALA A 167 -5.47 35.21 7.33
CA ALA A 167 -4.92 36.54 7.57
C ALA A 167 -3.64 36.53 8.41
N SER A 168 -3.51 35.63 9.40
CA SER A 168 -2.30 35.51 10.23
C SER A 168 -1.06 35.18 9.38
N LYS A 169 -1.20 34.30 8.37
CA LYS A 169 -0.11 33.96 7.44
C LYS A 169 0.45 35.17 6.67
N ILE A 170 -0.34 36.23 6.47
CA ILE A 170 0.07 37.41 5.70
C ILE A 170 0.75 38.46 6.58
N ASN A 171 0.22 38.71 7.78
CA ASN A 171 0.72 39.75 8.68
C ASN A 171 2.13 39.49 9.22
N THR A 172 2.64 38.25 9.12
CA THR A 172 4.01 37.88 9.52
C THR A 172 5.10 38.39 8.56
N LYS A 173 4.74 39.01 7.42
CA LYS A 173 5.71 39.59 6.49
C LYS A 173 6.49 40.79 7.04
N ASN A 174 5.95 41.55 7.98
CA ASN A 174 6.58 42.79 8.47
C ASN A 174 7.59 42.57 9.60
N LEU A 175 7.74 41.34 10.10
CA LEU A 175 8.68 41.00 11.17
C LEU A 175 9.46 39.72 10.76
N LEU A 176 10.49 39.90 9.93
CA LEU A 176 11.52 38.89 9.62
C LEU A 176 11.05 37.57 8.95
N GLY A 177 10.07 37.62 8.05
CA GLY A 177 10.00 36.72 6.89
C GLY A 177 9.97 35.19 7.10
N ARG A 178 9.41 34.69 8.21
CA ARG A 178 9.27 33.23 8.46
C ARG A 178 7.86 32.90 8.98
N GLY A 179 6.87 32.84 8.07
CA GLY A 179 5.51 32.38 8.36
C GLY A 179 5.51 30.90 8.71
N SER A 180 5.48 30.57 9.99
CA SER A 180 5.94 29.26 10.48
C SER A 180 4.80 28.30 10.84
N GLU A 181 3.54 28.67 10.57
CA GLU A 181 2.33 27.94 10.99
C GLU A 181 1.95 26.79 10.04
N ASP A 182 1.61 25.63 10.62
CA ASP A 182 1.15 24.45 9.89
C ASP A 182 -0.30 24.10 10.26
N TYR A 183 -1.10 23.80 9.22
CA TYR A 183 -2.54 23.57 9.31
C TYR A 183 -3.02 22.31 8.56
N TYR A 184 -2.09 21.50 8.03
CA TYR A 184 -2.40 20.25 7.36
C TYR A 184 -1.50 19.13 7.92
N PRO A 185 -2.04 17.93 8.23
CA PRO A 185 -1.22 16.82 8.70
C PRO A 185 -0.44 16.15 7.59
N ASP A 186 0.82 15.80 7.82
CA ASP A 186 1.57 15.02 6.85
C ASP A 186 0.98 13.62 6.61
N ILE A 187 1.20 13.12 5.39
CA ILE A 187 0.72 11.80 4.99
C ILE A 187 1.86 10.80 5.11
N PHE A 188 1.73 9.84 6.02
CA PHE A 188 2.67 8.72 6.16
C PHE A 188 2.06 7.46 5.54
N SER A 189 2.43 7.14 4.30
CA SER A 189 1.96 5.95 3.58
C SER A 189 2.90 4.77 3.81
N PHE A 190 2.37 3.58 4.06
CA PHE A 190 3.16 2.38 4.26
C PHE A 190 2.73 1.26 3.32
N ASP A 191 3.71 0.47 2.89
CA ASP A 191 3.52 -0.79 2.17
C ASP A 191 4.67 -1.72 2.58
N PHE A 192 4.34 -2.80 3.30
CA PHE A 192 5.31 -3.77 3.80
C PHE A 192 4.64 -5.11 4.12
N LEU A 193 5.26 -6.22 3.72
CA LEU A 193 4.88 -7.58 4.16
C LEU A 193 3.37 -7.92 4.04
N GLY A 194 2.68 -7.33 3.05
CA GLY A 194 1.24 -7.50 2.82
C GLY A 194 0.34 -6.45 3.49
N TYR A 195 0.88 -5.62 4.39
CA TYR A 195 0.20 -4.48 4.98
C TYR A 195 0.36 -3.24 4.13
N ASN A 196 -0.74 -2.51 3.89
CA ASN A 196 -0.71 -1.23 3.18
C ASN A 196 -1.71 -0.24 3.78
N GLY A 197 -1.43 1.05 3.62
CA GLY A 197 -2.32 2.13 4.06
C GLY A 197 -1.57 3.41 4.32
N SER A 198 -2.18 4.31 5.08
CA SER A 198 -1.53 5.52 5.55
C SER A 198 -1.91 5.83 7.00
N PHE A 199 -1.16 6.72 7.65
CA PHE A 199 -1.53 7.28 8.93
C PHE A 199 -1.16 8.76 8.99
N TYR A 200 -1.81 9.45 9.93
CA TYR A 200 -1.76 10.90 10.07
C TYR A 200 -1.70 11.24 11.56
N LEU A 201 -1.00 12.32 11.91
CA LEU A 201 -1.09 12.91 13.23
C LEU A 201 -2.36 13.78 13.24
N ASN A 202 -3.27 13.61 14.19
CA ASN A 202 -4.43 14.49 14.30
C ASN A 202 -4.12 15.78 15.07
N GLU A 203 -5.07 16.70 15.14
CA GLU A 203 -4.96 17.99 15.83
C GLU A 203 -4.73 17.87 17.35
N ASN A 204 -4.95 16.69 17.92
CA ASN A 204 -4.72 16.37 19.34
C ASN A 204 -3.39 15.63 19.58
N GLY A 205 -2.59 15.39 18.55
CA GLY A 205 -1.32 14.66 18.64
C GLY A 205 -1.45 13.15 18.76
N GLN A 206 -2.58 12.60 18.34
CA GLN A 206 -2.82 11.16 18.29
C GLN A 206 -2.72 10.65 16.85
N TRP A 207 -2.11 9.48 16.67
CA TRP A 207 -2.05 8.82 15.37
C TRP A 207 -3.42 8.26 14.97
N GLN A 208 -3.73 8.39 13.69
CA GLN A 208 -4.96 7.90 13.08
C GLN A 208 -4.61 7.12 11.81
N THR A 209 -5.00 5.85 11.75
CA THR A 209 -4.69 4.96 10.63
C THR A 209 -5.83 4.89 9.63
N LEU A 210 -5.48 4.98 8.34
CA LEU A 210 -6.32 4.67 7.20
C LEU A 210 -5.75 3.44 6.50
N SER A 211 -6.17 2.26 6.93
CA SER A 211 -5.77 0.94 6.43
C SER A 211 -6.90 -0.05 6.68
N ASP A 212 -6.90 -1.22 6.05
CA ASP A 212 -7.79 -2.31 6.42
C ASP A 212 -7.38 -2.90 7.79
N ASP A 213 -6.09 -2.89 8.12
CA ASP A 213 -5.53 -3.30 9.41
C ASP A 213 -5.43 -2.13 10.41
N ASP A 214 -5.33 -2.45 11.69
CA ASP A 214 -5.12 -1.48 12.77
C ASP A 214 -3.75 -1.69 13.42
N PHE A 215 -3.06 -0.58 13.66
CA PHE A 215 -1.75 -0.57 14.29
C PHE A 215 -1.73 0.36 15.50
N LYS A 216 -1.07 -0.08 16.57
CA LYS A 216 -0.58 0.85 17.59
C LYS A 216 0.70 1.50 17.04
N ILE A 217 0.69 2.82 16.89
CA ILE A 217 1.80 3.60 16.33
C ILE A 217 2.53 4.35 17.45
N GLU A 218 3.84 4.16 17.53
CA GLU A 218 4.76 4.89 18.40
C GLU A 218 5.88 5.49 17.54
N HIS A 219 6.49 6.58 17.97
CA HIS A 219 7.61 7.21 17.25
C HIS A 219 8.70 7.72 18.18
N THR A 220 9.90 7.90 17.63
CA THR A 220 11.01 8.59 18.30
C THR A 220 11.43 9.78 17.44
N ILE A 221 11.56 10.96 18.06
CA ILE A 221 12.14 12.17 17.44
C ILE A 221 13.59 12.31 17.88
N LYS A 222 14.50 12.61 16.95
CA LYS A 222 15.88 13.03 17.23
C LYS A 222 16.19 14.31 16.46
N THR A 223 17.34 14.92 16.72
CA THR A 223 17.82 16.01 15.86
C THR A 223 18.64 15.48 14.69
N LEU A 224 18.79 16.28 13.63
CA LEU A 224 19.60 15.91 12.45
C LEU A 224 21.09 15.68 12.75
N SER A 225 21.60 16.06 13.94
CA SER A 225 22.94 15.64 14.38
C SER A 225 23.06 14.12 14.54
N SER A 226 21.95 13.43 14.78
CA SER A 226 21.88 11.97 14.81
C SER A 226 21.77 11.34 13.42
N ALA A 227 21.65 12.13 12.34
CA ALA A 227 21.63 11.61 10.98
C ALA A 227 23.03 11.15 10.52
N ARG A 228 23.10 10.56 9.33
CA ARG A 228 24.36 10.10 8.73
C ARG A 228 25.08 11.22 7.98
N THR A 229 26.37 11.04 7.72
CA THR A 229 27.13 11.89 6.81
C THR A 229 26.58 11.78 5.37
N PRO A 230 26.45 12.89 4.61
CA PRO A 230 26.82 14.27 4.94
C PRO A 230 25.71 15.09 5.64
N ILE A 231 24.53 14.54 5.88
CA ILE A 231 23.34 15.24 6.42
C ILE A 231 23.63 15.91 7.77
N ASN A 232 24.40 15.25 8.63
CA ASN A 232 24.77 15.75 9.96
C ASN A 232 25.94 16.75 9.97
N GLN A 233 26.57 17.02 8.82
CA GLN A 233 27.76 17.89 8.76
C GLN A 233 27.46 19.38 8.90
N PRO A 234 26.44 19.95 8.22
CA PRO A 234 26.19 21.38 8.31
C PRO A 234 25.72 21.77 9.72
N LYS A 235 26.48 22.66 10.38
CA LYS A 235 26.17 23.12 11.75
C LYS A 235 24.78 23.77 11.86
N SER A 236 24.31 24.40 10.79
CA SER A 236 22.97 24.99 10.68
C SER A 236 21.84 24.00 10.94
N TYR A 237 22.09 22.69 10.87
CA TYR A 237 21.06 21.65 10.98
C TYR A 237 21.04 20.90 12.31
N GLN A 238 22.06 21.03 13.17
CA GLN A 238 22.25 20.13 14.32
C GLN A 238 21.12 20.17 15.38
N GLY A 239 20.33 21.24 15.43
CA GLY A 239 19.18 21.40 16.33
C GLY A 239 17.81 21.13 15.69
N ILE A 240 17.75 20.69 14.43
CA ILE A 240 16.47 20.48 13.73
C ILE A 240 15.92 19.10 14.07
N SER A 241 14.71 19.05 14.63
CA SER A 241 13.98 17.80 14.90
C SER A 241 13.61 17.05 13.62
N SER A 242 13.70 15.74 13.67
CA SER A 242 13.31 14.82 12.61
C SER A 242 12.75 13.54 13.23
N PHE A 243 11.66 13.00 12.68
CA PHE A 243 11.22 11.65 13.03
C PHE A 243 12.35 10.67 12.66
N PHE A 244 12.76 9.87 13.63
CA PHE A 244 13.90 8.97 13.51
C PHE A 244 13.49 7.50 13.48
N GLU A 245 12.39 7.18 14.15
CA GLU A 245 11.86 5.82 14.24
C GLU A 245 10.34 5.87 14.26
N PHE A 246 9.72 4.93 13.56
CA PHE A 246 8.32 4.56 13.74
C PHE A 246 8.23 3.09 14.15
N LYS A 247 7.36 2.80 15.11
CA LYS A 247 7.03 1.46 15.56
C LYS A 247 5.55 1.20 15.34
N LEU A 248 5.24 0.24 14.47
CA LEU A 248 3.88 -0.22 14.20
C LEU A 248 3.71 -1.59 14.88
N THR A 249 2.85 -1.68 15.88
CA THR A 249 2.50 -2.96 16.52
C THR A 249 1.16 -3.45 15.97
N ALA A 250 1.16 -4.62 15.33
CA ALA A 250 -0.05 -5.26 14.79
C ALA A 250 -0.89 -5.89 15.90
N LYS A 251 -2.15 -6.23 15.59
CA LYS A 251 -3.11 -6.84 16.53
C LYS A 251 -2.71 -8.23 17.03
N ASP A 252 -1.71 -8.88 16.44
CA ASP A 252 -1.13 -10.14 16.91
C ASP A 252 0.06 -9.94 17.88
N GLY A 253 0.45 -8.69 18.14
CA GLY A 253 1.60 -8.30 18.96
C GLY A 253 2.94 -8.26 18.22
N THR A 254 2.98 -8.53 16.92
CA THR A 254 4.19 -8.36 16.11
C THR A 254 4.51 -6.87 15.96
N VAL A 255 5.79 -6.53 16.16
CA VAL A 255 6.29 -5.15 16.12
C VAL A 255 7.16 -4.94 14.87
N PHE A 256 6.77 -3.99 14.03
CA PHE A 256 7.51 -3.54 12.87
C PHE A 256 8.21 -2.21 13.19
N ILE A 257 9.53 -2.17 13.08
CA ILE A 257 10.34 -0.97 13.34
C ILE A 257 10.86 -0.44 12.01
N PHE A 258 10.59 0.84 11.75
CA PHE A 258 11.05 1.57 10.57
C PHE A 258 12.01 2.68 11.00
N GLY A 259 13.12 2.85 10.27
CA GLY A 259 14.19 3.75 10.71
C GLY A 259 15.04 3.08 11.79
N ASP A 260 15.16 3.68 12.97
CA ASP A 260 15.99 3.25 14.13
C ASP A 260 17.52 3.41 13.97
N ASN A 261 17.98 3.56 12.73
CA ASN A 261 19.37 3.77 12.34
C ASN A 261 19.42 4.78 11.19
N PRO A 262 20.37 5.74 11.17
CA PRO A 262 20.48 6.72 10.09
C PRO A 262 20.64 6.14 8.68
N SER A 263 21.14 4.90 8.57
CA SER A 263 21.27 4.20 7.28
C SER A 263 19.95 3.62 6.78
N ALA A 264 18.85 3.69 7.54
CA ALA A 264 17.53 3.19 7.15
C ALA A 264 16.51 4.33 6.92
N ILE A 265 16.99 5.56 6.65
CA ILE A 265 16.13 6.74 6.44
C ILE A 265 16.55 7.44 5.16
N ASP A 266 15.62 7.70 4.23
CA ASP A 266 15.90 8.56 3.08
C ASP A 266 15.61 10.01 3.44
N TYR A 267 16.48 10.90 2.98
CA TYR A 267 16.30 12.34 3.15
C TYR A 267 16.20 13.00 1.78
N SER A 268 15.31 13.99 1.66
CA SER A 268 15.30 14.92 0.53
C SER A 268 15.86 16.26 0.96
N TYR A 269 16.44 16.98 0.02
CA TYR A 269 16.83 18.38 0.18
C TYR A 269 16.34 19.14 -1.05
N ALA A 270 15.48 20.14 -0.85
CA ALA A 270 15.01 20.99 -1.95
C ALA A 270 16.21 21.77 -2.53
N TYR A 271 16.59 21.44 -3.76
CA TYR A 271 17.78 21.99 -4.42
C TYR A 271 17.51 23.36 -5.05
N TYR A 272 16.31 23.59 -5.58
CA TYR A 272 15.89 24.87 -6.16
C TYR A 272 14.37 25.03 -6.06
N GLU A 273 13.90 26.13 -5.45
CA GLU A 273 12.51 26.61 -5.52
C GLU A 273 12.49 28.16 -5.57
N PRO A 274 11.78 28.80 -6.51
CA PRO A 274 11.74 30.27 -6.61
C PRO A 274 10.86 30.99 -5.58
N LEU A 275 9.92 30.29 -4.92
CA LEU A 275 8.97 30.90 -3.98
C LEU A 275 8.76 30.04 -2.73
N VAL A 276 9.62 30.25 -1.74
CA VAL A 276 9.30 30.15 -0.31
C VAL A 276 8.61 28.83 0.12
N ARG A 277 9.29 27.69 -0.03
CA ARG A 277 9.36 26.78 1.13
C ARG A 277 10.24 27.45 2.17
N ILE A 278 9.68 27.74 3.35
CA ILE A 278 10.48 28.12 4.53
C ILE A 278 11.39 26.95 4.97
N ASP A 279 11.18 25.76 4.38
CA ASP A 279 11.99 24.54 4.51
C ASP A 279 13.14 24.40 3.50
N GLY A 280 13.24 25.26 2.48
CA GLY A 280 14.15 25.11 1.33
C GLY A 280 15.66 25.11 1.64
N ASP A 281 16.03 25.28 2.90
CA ASP A 281 17.42 25.33 3.34
C ASP A 281 17.84 24.09 4.14
N ARG A 282 17.05 23.00 4.24
CA ARG A 282 17.39 21.85 5.12
C ARG A 282 16.95 20.49 4.59
N PRO A 283 17.62 19.40 5.00
CA PRO A 283 17.21 18.05 4.66
C PRO A 283 15.99 17.61 5.49
N VAL A 284 15.05 16.93 4.86
CA VAL A 284 13.82 16.40 5.47
C VAL A 284 13.80 14.89 5.33
N ALA A 285 13.48 14.17 6.41
CA ALA A 285 13.28 12.72 6.35
C ALA A 285 11.97 12.40 5.59
N MET A 286 12.09 11.64 4.52
CA MET A 286 11.00 11.34 3.58
C MET A 286 10.60 9.87 3.59
N THR A 287 11.49 8.97 3.99
CA THR A 287 11.18 7.54 4.01
C THR A 287 11.91 6.85 5.15
N TRP A 288 11.21 6.02 5.92
CA TRP A 288 11.79 5.16 6.94
C TRP A 288 11.63 3.71 6.47
N HIS A 289 12.75 3.06 6.18
CA HIS A 289 12.77 1.68 5.73
C HIS A 289 12.59 0.73 6.92
N LEU A 290 11.89 -0.39 6.73
CA LEU A 290 11.72 -1.44 7.72
C LEU A 290 13.10 -1.94 8.13
N SER A 291 13.47 -1.79 9.40
CA SER A 291 14.77 -2.19 9.95
C SER A 291 14.66 -3.45 10.80
N LYS A 292 13.54 -3.67 11.47
CA LYS A 292 13.31 -4.89 12.27
C LYS A 292 11.86 -5.36 12.25
N VAL A 293 11.69 -6.68 12.30
CA VAL A 293 10.45 -7.35 12.68
C VAL A 293 10.70 -8.09 13.98
N ILE A 294 9.95 -7.79 15.03
CA ILE A 294 10.06 -8.44 16.35
C ILE A 294 8.76 -9.17 16.63
N LEU A 295 8.83 -10.49 16.69
CA LEU A 295 7.70 -11.35 17.05
C LEU A 295 7.38 -11.22 18.55
N TYR A 296 6.15 -11.55 18.95
CA TYR A 296 5.75 -11.53 20.37
C TYR A 296 6.54 -12.52 21.25
N THR A 297 7.25 -13.48 20.63
CA THR A 297 8.20 -14.40 21.27
C THR A 297 9.58 -13.79 21.50
N GLY A 298 9.85 -12.59 21.00
CA GLY A 298 11.14 -11.88 21.09
C GLY A 298 12.12 -12.20 19.95
N GLU A 299 11.75 -13.09 19.02
CA GLU A 299 12.55 -13.33 17.82
C GLU A 299 12.58 -12.10 16.91
N THR A 300 13.77 -11.80 16.37
CA THR A 300 14.00 -10.59 15.58
C THR A 300 14.56 -10.94 14.20
N ILE A 301 13.97 -10.35 13.17
CA ILE A 301 14.48 -10.34 11.81
C ILE A 301 14.97 -8.94 11.52
N SER A 302 16.21 -8.80 11.02
CA SER A 302 16.86 -7.51 10.83
C SER A 302 17.09 -7.20 9.35
N PHE A 303 16.85 -5.96 8.96
CA PHE A 303 17.04 -5.42 7.62
C PHE A 303 18.13 -4.35 7.71
N ASN A 304 19.23 -4.56 6.98
CA ASN A 304 20.38 -3.67 6.99
C ASN A 304 20.48 -2.94 5.67
N TYR A 305 20.91 -1.69 5.70
CA TYR A 305 20.93 -0.80 4.54
C TYR A 305 22.32 -0.18 4.33
N VAL A 306 22.60 0.22 3.09
CA VAL A 306 23.76 1.06 2.71
C VAL A 306 23.29 2.38 2.14
N VAL A 307 24.11 3.41 2.26
CA VAL A 307 23.82 4.73 1.70
C VAL A 307 23.99 4.70 0.18
N SER A 308 22.97 5.17 -0.54
CA SER A 308 22.98 5.33 -1.99
C SER A 308 23.75 6.59 -2.38
N LYS A 309 24.21 6.65 -3.62
CA LYS A 309 24.75 7.90 -4.18
C LYS A 309 23.63 8.96 -4.30
N PRO A 310 23.95 10.26 -4.22
CA PRO A 310 22.97 11.31 -4.40
C PRO A 310 22.27 11.20 -5.76
N LYS A 311 20.94 11.35 -5.75
CA LYS A 311 20.08 11.33 -6.94
C LYS A 311 19.28 12.61 -6.98
N ILE A 312 18.91 13.08 -8.16
CA ILE A 312 18.02 14.23 -8.30
C ILE A 312 16.71 13.78 -8.92
N ASP A 313 15.60 14.34 -8.46
CA ASP A 313 14.35 14.36 -9.21
C ASP A 313 13.96 15.80 -9.50
N ILE A 314 13.37 16.05 -10.67
CA ILE A 314 13.08 17.41 -11.12
C ILE A 314 11.66 17.47 -11.63
N THR A 315 10.89 18.36 -11.02
CA THR A 315 9.52 18.66 -11.38
C THR A 315 9.43 20.07 -11.97
N TYR A 316 8.62 20.22 -13.01
CA TYR A 316 8.39 21.51 -13.64
C TYR A 316 6.89 21.84 -13.64
N ASN A 317 6.56 23.07 -13.27
CA ASN A 317 5.22 23.62 -13.37
C ASN A 317 5.29 25.08 -13.85
N LEU A 318 4.45 25.42 -14.83
CA LEU A 318 4.18 26.80 -15.20
C LEU A 318 2.83 27.20 -14.62
N LEU A 319 2.82 28.28 -13.85
CA LEU A 319 1.61 28.94 -13.36
C LEU A 319 1.54 30.33 -13.97
N TYR A 320 0.43 30.63 -14.60
CA TYR A 320 0.15 31.94 -15.16
C TYR A 320 -1.04 32.55 -14.44
N GLN A 321 -0.97 33.84 -14.15
CA GLN A 321 -2.06 34.60 -13.56
C GLN A 321 -2.28 35.87 -14.36
N SER A 322 -3.49 36.07 -14.86
CA SER A 322 -3.88 37.35 -15.43
C SER A 322 -4.20 38.33 -14.30
N ASN A 323 -3.60 39.52 -14.28
CA ASN A 323 -4.01 40.59 -13.39
C ASN A 323 -4.64 41.71 -14.23
N PHE A 324 -5.64 42.39 -13.67
CA PHE A 324 -6.44 43.49 -14.27
C PHE A 324 -5.70 44.70 -14.85
N MET A 325 -4.36 44.71 -14.81
CA MET A 325 -3.56 45.89 -15.12
C MET A 325 -2.17 45.57 -15.69
N GLU A 326 -1.61 44.36 -15.46
CA GLU A 326 -0.36 43.87 -16.06
C GLU A 326 -0.31 42.33 -16.10
N THR A 327 0.34 41.76 -17.12
CA THR A 327 0.52 40.31 -17.28
C THR A 327 1.64 39.79 -16.38
N TYR A 328 1.35 38.82 -15.50
CA TYR A 328 2.39 38.16 -14.67
C TYR A 328 2.38 36.64 -14.87
N ALA A 329 3.46 36.11 -15.47
CA ALA A 329 3.69 34.68 -15.59
C ALA A 329 4.79 34.26 -14.62
N SER A 330 4.52 33.26 -13.78
CA SER A 330 5.53 32.70 -12.88
C SER A 330 5.83 31.25 -13.25
N GLN A 331 7.10 30.99 -13.57
CA GLN A 331 7.56 29.65 -13.89
C GLN A 331 8.26 29.07 -12.67
N TYR A 332 7.90 27.85 -12.26
CA TYR A 332 8.52 27.16 -11.15
C TYR A 332 9.13 25.85 -11.62
N VAL A 333 10.45 25.77 -11.51
CA VAL A 333 11.13 24.48 -11.47
C VAL A 333 11.33 24.17 -10.00
N SER A 334 10.97 22.97 -9.58
CA SER A 334 11.44 22.41 -8.33
C SER A 334 12.32 21.21 -8.61
N SER A 335 13.37 21.06 -7.81
CA SER A 335 14.22 19.87 -7.89
C SER A 335 14.60 19.45 -6.49
N ASP A 336 14.53 18.16 -6.23
CA ASP A 336 14.84 17.57 -4.95
C ASP A 336 16.06 16.66 -5.08
N LEU A 337 17.05 16.91 -4.24
CA LEU A 337 18.20 16.04 -4.06
C LEU A 337 17.84 14.94 -3.07
N PHE A 338 17.74 13.70 -3.55
CA PHE A 338 17.49 12.52 -2.75
C PHE A 338 18.79 11.90 -2.28
N MET A 339 18.91 11.80 -0.96
CA MET A 339 19.93 11.02 -0.27
C MET A 339 19.25 9.76 0.26
N SER A 340 19.16 8.76 -0.60
CA SER A 340 18.47 7.49 -0.30
C SER A 340 19.40 6.45 0.31
N CYS A 341 18.80 5.35 0.76
CA CYS A 341 19.47 4.13 1.18
C CYS A 341 18.98 2.93 0.35
N LEU A 342 19.80 1.89 0.29
CA LEU A 342 19.53 0.64 -0.44
C LEU A 342 19.60 -0.53 0.52
N LEU A 343 18.64 -1.45 0.44
CA LEU A 343 18.62 -2.66 1.26
C LEU A 343 19.86 -3.49 0.96
N LYS A 344 20.71 -3.74 1.97
CA LYS A 344 21.94 -4.52 1.85
C LYS A 344 21.71 -5.98 2.18
N SER A 345 20.99 -6.25 3.27
CA SER A 345 20.71 -7.63 3.68
C SER A 345 19.49 -7.78 4.58
N ILE A 346 18.88 -8.96 4.55
CA ILE A 346 17.89 -9.42 5.52
C ILE A 346 18.51 -10.58 6.30
N LYS A 347 18.46 -10.54 7.63
CA LYS A 347 19.13 -11.51 8.51
C LYS A 347 18.18 -12.08 9.55
N TYR A 348 18.23 -13.39 9.73
CA TYR A 348 17.56 -14.12 10.81
C TYR A 348 18.42 -15.33 11.23
N ASN A 349 18.86 -15.36 12.49
CA ASN A 349 19.83 -16.34 12.99
C ASN A 349 21.08 -16.41 12.07
N SER A 350 21.43 -17.59 11.56
CA SER A 350 22.53 -17.81 10.62
C SER A 350 22.15 -17.60 9.15
N PHE A 351 20.91 -17.24 8.86
CA PHE A 351 20.41 -17.05 7.49
C PHE A 351 20.53 -15.60 7.06
N ASP A 352 21.04 -15.41 5.86
CA ASP A 352 21.19 -14.11 5.22
C ASP A 352 20.66 -14.09 3.78
N ILE A 353 20.08 -12.96 3.41
CA ILE A 353 19.80 -12.60 2.02
C ILE A 353 20.60 -11.35 1.74
N GLU A 354 21.45 -11.34 0.72
CA GLU A 354 22.32 -10.21 0.39
C GLU A 354 21.97 -9.60 -0.96
N PHE A 355 21.95 -8.27 -1.03
CA PHE A 355 21.62 -7.49 -2.22
C PHE A 355 22.86 -6.72 -2.67
N THR A 356 23.23 -6.85 -3.95
CA THR A 356 24.39 -6.19 -4.55
C THR A 356 23.95 -5.20 -5.61
N TYR A 357 24.55 -4.01 -5.60
CA TYR A 357 24.25 -2.92 -6.51
C TYR A 357 25.47 -2.45 -7.28
N GLU A 358 25.22 -1.94 -8.49
CA GLU A 358 26.22 -1.37 -9.38
C GLU A 358 25.74 -0.02 -9.94
N ASN A 359 26.64 0.82 -10.42
CA ASN A 359 26.26 2.05 -11.13
C ASN A 359 25.50 1.68 -12.42
N SER A 360 24.35 2.31 -12.65
CA SER A 360 23.64 2.16 -13.93
C SER A 360 24.23 3.09 -15.00
N ILE A 361 24.37 2.60 -16.23
CA ILE A 361 24.59 3.43 -17.43
C ILE A 361 23.24 3.59 -18.12
N GLN A 362 22.64 4.77 -17.97
CA GLN A 362 21.29 5.07 -18.46
C GLN A 362 21.15 6.54 -18.84
N LYS A 363 20.10 6.86 -19.59
CA LYS A 363 19.73 8.22 -19.96
C LYS A 363 19.51 9.09 -18.73
N LYS A 364 20.31 10.14 -18.61
CA LYS A 364 20.24 11.13 -17.54
C LYS A 364 19.32 12.28 -17.92
N TYR A 365 18.92 13.05 -16.92
CA TYR A 365 18.33 14.37 -17.15
C TYR A 365 19.29 15.27 -17.94
N SER A 366 18.72 16.10 -18.82
CA SER A 366 19.50 17.13 -19.53
C SER A 366 20.05 18.12 -18.52
N ASN A 367 21.33 18.47 -18.67
CA ASN A 367 21.98 19.53 -17.90
C ASN A 367 21.88 20.92 -18.58
N THR A 368 21.18 21.01 -19.72
CA THR A 368 20.95 22.25 -20.47
C THR A 368 19.50 22.71 -20.33
N LEU A 369 19.30 24.04 -20.33
CA LEU A 369 18.03 24.79 -20.20
C LEU A 369 16.76 23.98 -20.46
N ILE A 370 15.81 24.04 -19.52
CA ILE A 370 14.41 23.72 -19.83
C ILE A 370 13.93 24.78 -20.84
N PRO A 371 13.47 24.39 -22.05
CA PRO A 371 13.01 25.34 -23.06
C PRO A 371 11.92 26.27 -22.50
N GLY A 372 12.13 27.59 -22.61
CA GLY A 372 11.17 28.62 -22.16
C GLY A 372 11.46 29.26 -20.79
N ILE A 373 12.46 28.77 -20.05
CA ILE A 373 12.88 29.37 -18.77
C ILE A 373 13.88 30.51 -19.01
N ARG A 374 13.58 31.71 -18.50
CA ARG A 374 14.43 32.92 -18.65
C ARG A 374 15.78 32.82 -17.94
N GLU A 375 15.91 31.99 -16.91
CA GLU A 375 17.16 31.77 -16.18
C GLU A 375 18.08 30.80 -16.93
N LYS A 376 19.13 31.33 -17.55
CA LYS A 376 20.07 30.56 -18.39
C LYS A 376 20.91 29.52 -17.63
N ASN A 377 20.94 29.53 -16.29
CA ASN A 377 21.89 28.76 -15.47
C ASN A 377 21.27 28.12 -14.21
N VAL A 378 20.04 27.59 -14.27
CA VAL A 378 19.32 27.04 -13.09
C VAL A 378 20.16 26.03 -12.28
N PHE A 379 21.01 25.24 -12.95
CA PHE A 379 21.84 24.23 -12.28
C PHE A 379 23.26 24.72 -11.95
N ILE A 380 23.94 25.43 -12.86
CA ILE A 380 25.40 25.65 -12.79
C ILE A 380 25.81 26.71 -11.75
N ASP A 381 25.07 27.80 -11.59
CA ASP A 381 25.47 28.91 -10.69
C ASP A 381 25.21 28.63 -9.19
N LYS A 382 24.49 27.55 -8.83
CA LYS A 382 24.16 27.18 -7.43
C LYS A 382 24.90 25.95 -6.88
N PHE A 383 25.63 25.16 -7.69
CA PHE A 383 26.39 24.02 -7.15
C PHE A 383 27.50 24.43 -6.16
N GLY A 384 27.99 25.68 -6.24
CA GLY A 384 29.03 26.18 -5.34
C GLY A 384 28.60 26.38 -3.88
N SER A 385 27.29 26.42 -3.59
CA SER A 385 26.73 26.68 -2.24
C SER A 385 25.91 25.52 -1.65
N ASN A 386 25.74 24.40 -2.37
CA ASN A 386 25.04 23.22 -1.85
C ASN A 386 25.95 22.46 -0.84
N PRO A 387 25.46 22.08 0.36
CA PRO A 387 26.27 21.43 1.36
C PRO A 387 26.57 19.93 1.08
N PHE A 388 25.92 19.32 0.09
CA PHE A 388 25.94 17.87 -0.14
C PHE A 388 26.57 17.43 -1.47
N ILE A 389 26.50 18.25 -2.53
CA ILE A 389 27.09 17.97 -3.85
C ILE A 389 27.82 19.20 -4.39
N LYS A 390 28.94 19.02 -5.10
CA LYS A 390 29.72 20.14 -5.69
C LYS A 390 29.54 20.28 -7.21
N ALA A 391 29.03 19.25 -7.88
CA ALA A 391 28.75 19.27 -9.32
C ALA A 391 27.66 18.26 -9.71
N PHE A 392 26.96 18.52 -10.82
CA PHE A 392 25.96 17.60 -11.38
C PHE A 392 26.53 16.22 -11.74
N SER A 393 27.85 16.13 -12.01
CA SER A 393 28.53 14.85 -12.27
C SER A 393 28.58 13.91 -11.07
N GLU A 394 28.31 14.39 -9.85
CA GLU A 394 28.20 13.55 -8.65
C GLU A 394 26.87 12.79 -8.56
N ILE A 395 25.87 13.18 -9.37
CA ILE A 395 24.58 12.49 -9.45
C ILE A 395 24.77 11.16 -10.16
N GLN A 396 24.41 10.07 -9.48
CA GLN A 396 24.58 8.71 -9.98
C GLN A 396 23.44 7.80 -9.52
N TRP A 397 22.82 7.12 -10.49
CA TRP A 397 21.84 6.08 -10.23
C TRP A 397 22.49 4.70 -10.19
N GLU A 398 21.84 3.79 -9.47
CA GLU A 398 22.33 2.44 -9.20
C GLU A 398 21.28 1.42 -9.65
N GLN A 399 21.73 0.22 -10.00
CA GLN A 399 20.91 -0.92 -10.38
C GLN A 399 21.23 -2.13 -9.50
N LEU A 400 20.23 -2.95 -9.17
CA LEU A 400 20.39 -4.20 -8.44
C LEU A 400 21.01 -5.24 -9.38
N SER A 401 22.26 -5.65 -9.13
CA SER A 401 22.95 -6.63 -9.98
C SER A 401 22.76 -8.07 -9.52
N LYS A 402 22.66 -8.30 -8.21
CA LYS A 402 22.49 -9.64 -7.63
C LYS A 402 21.66 -9.68 -6.35
N VAL A 403 20.99 -10.81 -6.13
CA VAL A 403 20.42 -11.23 -4.84
C VAL A 403 20.92 -12.62 -4.49
N ASN A 404 21.71 -12.75 -3.42
CA ASN A 404 22.20 -14.04 -2.90
C ASN A 404 21.27 -14.51 -1.77
N ILE A 405 20.82 -15.76 -1.84
CA ILE A 405 20.00 -16.41 -0.80
C ILE A 405 20.88 -17.41 -0.04
N ASN A 406 21.33 -17.02 1.16
CA ASN A 406 22.01 -17.85 2.15
C ASN A 406 23.12 -18.75 1.59
N ASN A 407 23.91 -18.19 0.68
CA ASN A 407 24.93 -18.91 -0.07
C ASN A 407 24.47 -20.27 -0.64
N SER A 408 23.19 -20.36 -1.04
CA SER A 408 22.58 -21.55 -1.63
C SER A 408 22.29 -21.37 -3.12
N PHE A 409 21.86 -20.18 -3.53
CA PHE A 409 21.74 -19.77 -4.94
C PHE A 409 21.72 -18.24 -5.06
N GLU A 410 21.94 -17.72 -6.27
CA GLU A 410 21.85 -16.28 -6.56
C GLU A 410 20.91 -15.99 -7.73
N TYR A 411 20.25 -14.83 -7.69
CA TYR A 411 19.60 -14.22 -8.84
C TYR A 411 20.51 -13.13 -9.40
N VAL A 412 20.71 -13.13 -10.72
CA VAL A 412 21.52 -12.15 -11.45
C VAL A 412 20.65 -11.43 -12.46
N PHE A 413 20.69 -10.10 -12.44
CA PHE A 413 19.84 -9.23 -13.24
C PHE A 413 20.65 -8.63 -14.39
N GLN A 414 20.02 -8.49 -15.56
CA GLN A 414 20.61 -7.85 -16.73
C GLN A 414 19.70 -6.72 -17.21
N TYR A 415 20.29 -5.57 -17.51
CA TYR A 415 19.58 -4.37 -17.91
C TYR A 415 20.07 -3.82 -19.25
N THR A 416 19.34 -2.83 -19.80
CA THR A 416 19.93 -1.89 -20.75
C THR A 416 21.13 -1.17 -20.13
N ASN A 417 22.14 -0.85 -20.93
CA ASN A 417 23.42 -0.33 -20.44
C ASN A 417 23.99 0.72 -21.42
N THR A 418 23.20 1.74 -21.73
CA THR A 418 23.56 2.82 -22.67
C THR A 418 23.04 4.16 -22.16
N GLU A 419 23.73 5.26 -22.45
CA GLU A 419 23.28 6.61 -22.06
C GLU A 419 22.09 7.13 -22.87
N ASN A 420 21.67 6.42 -23.91
CA ASN A 420 20.52 6.77 -24.73
C ASN A 420 19.22 6.11 -24.25
N ASP A 421 19.33 5.02 -23.50
CA ASP A 421 18.20 4.22 -23.03
C ASP A 421 17.88 4.53 -21.56
N ARG A 422 16.58 4.57 -21.23
CA ARG A 422 16.16 4.39 -19.84
C ARG A 422 16.52 2.97 -19.38
N LEU A 423 16.87 2.81 -18.10
CA LEU A 423 17.16 1.51 -17.52
C LEU A 423 15.93 0.59 -17.60
N LYS A 424 16.06 -0.56 -18.27
CA LYS A 424 15.00 -1.58 -18.43
C LYS A 424 15.57 -2.94 -18.06
N LEU A 425 14.84 -3.72 -17.28
CA LEU A 425 15.22 -5.08 -16.89
C LEU A 425 15.02 -6.02 -18.08
N LEU A 426 16.09 -6.56 -18.64
CA LEU A 426 16.03 -7.43 -19.83
C LEU A 426 15.90 -8.91 -19.47
N SER A 427 16.60 -9.35 -18.42
CA SER A 427 16.48 -10.72 -17.93
C SER A 427 16.86 -10.86 -16.47
N MET A 428 16.36 -11.93 -15.85
CA MET A 428 16.74 -12.37 -14.52
C MET A 428 17.09 -13.85 -14.56
N LYS A 429 18.27 -14.23 -14.08
CA LYS A 429 18.76 -15.61 -14.09
C LYS A 429 18.97 -16.12 -12.68
N LYS A 430 18.46 -17.31 -12.37
CA LYS A 430 18.81 -18.05 -11.15
C LYS A 430 20.06 -18.91 -11.44
N ARG A 431 21.05 -18.85 -10.56
CA ARG A 431 22.28 -19.65 -10.62
C ARG A 431 22.49 -20.43 -9.34
N ASP A 432 22.94 -21.68 -9.47
CA ASP A 432 23.45 -22.46 -8.34
C ASP A 432 24.92 -22.09 -8.02
N PHE A 433 25.49 -22.66 -6.95
CA PHE A 433 26.90 -22.45 -6.56
C PHE A 433 27.92 -23.10 -7.49
N SER A 434 27.47 -23.95 -8.43
CA SER A 434 28.29 -24.44 -9.54
C SER A 434 28.26 -23.47 -10.74
N ASN A 435 27.62 -22.31 -10.59
CA ASN A 435 27.43 -21.27 -11.59
C ASN A 435 26.62 -21.73 -12.82
N ASN A 436 25.85 -22.82 -12.69
CA ASN A 436 24.94 -23.28 -13.72
C ASN A 436 23.67 -22.42 -13.70
N SER A 437 23.25 -21.94 -14.87
CA SER A 437 21.97 -21.24 -15.01
C SER A 437 20.84 -22.27 -14.94
N VAL A 438 20.03 -22.22 -13.89
CA VAL A 438 18.93 -23.17 -13.66
C VAL A 438 17.56 -22.59 -14.05
N ALA A 439 17.46 -21.27 -14.16
CA ALA A 439 16.24 -20.57 -14.58
C ALA A 439 16.53 -19.23 -15.25
N LYS A 440 15.70 -18.83 -16.21
CA LYS A 440 15.80 -17.51 -16.85
C LYS A 440 14.43 -16.93 -17.17
N TYR A 441 14.17 -15.73 -16.66
CA TYR A 441 13.10 -14.88 -17.15
C TYR A 441 13.64 -13.92 -18.20
N GLU A 442 12.86 -13.64 -19.25
CA GLU A 442 13.14 -12.54 -20.17
C GLU A 442 11.96 -11.59 -20.28
N PHE A 443 12.27 -10.31 -20.36
CA PHE A 443 11.29 -9.23 -20.41
C PHE A 443 11.48 -8.49 -21.74
N LYS A 444 10.41 -8.37 -22.53
CA LYS A 444 10.42 -7.64 -23.80
C LYS A 444 9.49 -6.45 -23.69
N TYR A 445 10.01 -5.30 -24.14
CA TYR A 445 9.32 -4.03 -24.11
C TYR A 445 9.00 -3.59 -25.54
N ASN A 446 7.98 -2.77 -25.68
CA ASN A 446 7.65 -2.10 -26.93
C ASN A 446 8.87 -1.33 -27.46
N THR A 447 9.07 -1.40 -28.78
CA THR A 447 10.24 -0.81 -29.45
C THR A 447 10.14 0.71 -29.62
N GLY A 448 8.95 1.29 -29.45
CA GLY A 448 8.75 2.73 -29.42
C GLY A 448 9.61 3.39 -28.34
N ARG A 449 10.10 4.58 -28.63
CA ARG A 449 11.01 5.32 -27.75
C ARG A 449 10.29 6.48 -27.14
N PHE A 450 10.44 6.61 -25.83
CA PHE A 450 10.05 7.85 -25.17
C PHE A 450 10.95 8.99 -25.63
N PRO A 451 10.44 10.23 -25.64
CA PRO A 451 11.24 11.40 -25.90
C PRO A 451 12.25 11.63 -24.76
N ASP A 452 13.08 12.67 -24.92
CA ASP A 452 13.88 13.20 -23.82
C ASP A 452 12.99 13.60 -22.62
N TYR A 453 13.57 13.58 -21.43
CA TYR A 453 12.87 14.06 -20.24
C TYR A 453 12.42 15.50 -20.44
N TRP A 454 11.18 15.80 -20.04
CA TRP A 454 10.52 17.10 -20.15
C TRP A 454 10.30 17.62 -21.57
N ALA A 455 10.22 16.74 -22.56
CA ALA A 455 9.85 17.14 -23.93
C ALA A 455 8.42 17.71 -24.05
N SER A 456 7.60 17.73 -22.99
CA SER A 456 6.20 18.21 -23.00
C SER A 456 5.34 17.50 -24.06
N LEU A 457 5.39 16.16 -24.04
CA LEU A 457 4.65 15.25 -24.93
C LEU A 457 3.77 14.26 -24.13
N GLY A 458 3.35 14.66 -22.93
CA GLY A 458 2.49 13.86 -22.05
C GLY A 458 1.00 14.17 -22.24
N ASP A 459 0.15 13.16 -22.10
CA ASP A 459 -1.30 13.33 -21.95
C ASP A 459 -1.69 13.92 -20.59
N HIS A 460 -2.98 14.06 -20.30
CA HIS A 460 -3.47 14.56 -19.00
C HIS A 460 -2.87 13.86 -17.75
N GLN A 461 -2.43 12.60 -17.85
CA GLN A 461 -1.83 11.82 -16.76
C GLN A 461 -0.30 11.65 -16.89
N GLY A 462 0.29 12.24 -17.93
CA GLY A 462 1.73 12.23 -18.21
C GLY A 462 2.22 11.06 -19.07
N PHE A 463 1.33 10.23 -19.63
CA PHE A 463 1.72 9.19 -20.58
C PHE A 463 2.05 9.77 -21.95
N TYR A 464 2.96 9.14 -22.70
CA TYR A 464 3.40 9.68 -23.97
C TYR A 464 2.26 9.74 -25.00
N ASN A 465 1.96 10.92 -25.54
CA ASN A 465 0.90 11.12 -26.54
C ASN A 465 1.39 11.68 -27.89
N GLY A 466 2.69 12.00 -27.99
CA GLY A 466 3.30 12.53 -29.23
C GLY A 466 2.90 13.95 -29.61
N LYS A 467 2.15 14.69 -28.76
CA LYS A 467 1.64 16.03 -29.08
C LYS A 467 2.39 17.10 -28.28
N ASP A 468 3.09 17.96 -29.01
CA ASP A 468 3.88 19.04 -28.41
C ASP A 468 2.99 20.15 -27.84
N HIS A 469 3.26 20.53 -26.60
CA HIS A 469 2.66 21.68 -25.93
C HIS A 469 3.69 22.62 -25.31
N GLN A 470 4.94 22.63 -25.79
CA GLN A 470 5.94 23.62 -25.40
C GLN A 470 5.60 25.04 -25.86
N TYR A 471 4.64 25.22 -26.76
CA TYR A 471 4.26 26.54 -27.26
C TYR A 471 3.77 27.49 -26.14
N VAL A 472 3.16 26.97 -25.07
CA VAL A 472 2.75 27.78 -23.90
C VAL A 472 3.92 28.24 -23.04
N LEU A 473 5.12 27.65 -23.25
CA LEU A 473 6.35 27.99 -22.54
C LEU A 473 7.12 29.13 -23.24
N LYS A 474 6.68 29.56 -24.44
CA LYS A 474 7.35 30.61 -25.20
C LYS A 474 7.11 31.98 -24.56
N ASP A 475 8.15 32.79 -24.49
CA ASP A 475 8.07 34.13 -23.90
C ASP A 475 7.02 34.99 -24.61
N GLY A 476 6.20 35.69 -23.83
CA GLY A 476 5.12 36.52 -24.34
C GLY A 476 3.87 35.77 -24.85
N PHE A 477 3.83 34.42 -24.83
CA PHE A 477 2.65 33.64 -25.29
C PHE A 477 1.34 34.24 -24.75
N PHE A 478 1.20 34.34 -23.42
CA PHE A 478 -0.03 34.83 -22.80
C PHE A 478 -0.32 36.32 -23.06
N LYS A 479 0.69 37.14 -23.38
CA LYS A 479 0.48 38.56 -23.73
C LYS A 479 -0.30 38.73 -25.03
N TYR A 480 -0.24 37.76 -25.93
CA TYR A 480 -0.94 37.78 -27.22
C TYR A 480 -2.38 37.24 -27.15
N TYR A 481 -2.72 36.51 -26.07
CA TYR A 481 -4.04 35.88 -25.89
C TYR A 481 -4.88 36.56 -24.80
N THR A 482 -4.61 37.84 -24.51
CA THR A 482 -5.50 38.68 -23.71
C THR A 482 -6.47 39.45 -24.62
N VAL A 483 -7.76 39.47 -24.29
CA VAL A 483 -8.77 40.17 -25.11
C VAL A 483 -8.77 41.68 -24.81
N ASN A 484 -8.74 42.52 -25.86
CA ASN A 484 -8.73 43.98 -25.80
C ASN A 484 -9.63 44.56 -24.69
N SER A 485 -9.01 45.39 -23.85
CA SER A 485 -9.56 46.20 -22.73
C SER A 485 -10.03 45.52 -21.43
N ASN A 486 -9.96 44.19 -21.27
CA ASN A 486 -10.37 43.51 -20.02
C ASN A 486 -9.40 42.42 -19.46
N ASP A 487 -8.17 42.29 -19.96
CA ASP A 487 -7.08 41.46 -19.36
C ASP A 487 -7.35 39.97 -19.05
N PHE A 488 -8.36 39.34 -19.67
CA PHE A 488 -8.68 37.91 -19.49
C PHE A 488 -8.12 37.02 -20.61
N LEU A 489 -7.93 35.72 -20.31
CA LEU A 489 -7.46 34.72 -21.29
C LEU A 489 -8.53 34.41 -22.34
N ASP A 490 -8.11 34.31 -23.60
CA ASP A 490 -8.92 33.79 -24.70
C ASP A 490 -9.31 32.33 -24.46
N ALA A 491 -10.57 31.99 -24.74
CA ALA A 491 -11.13 30.65 -24.58
C ALA A 491 -10.36 29.57 -25.36
N SER A 492 -9.79 29.94 -26.50
CA SER A 492 -9.00 29.05 -27.34
C SER A 492 -7.71 28.57 -26.66
N VAL A 493 -7.20 29.25 -25.62
CA VAL A 493 -6.00 28.81 -24.88
C VAL A 493 -6.26 27.49 -24.16
N GLU A 494 -7.36 27.40 -23.41
CA GLU A 494 -7.78 26.16 -22.72
C GLU A 494 -8.09 25.06 -23.74
N GLU A 495 -8.87 25.38 -24.78
CA GLU A 495 -9.28 24.40 -25.79
C GLU A 495 -8.06 23.78 -26.50
N ASN A 496 -7.13 24.62 -26.97
CA ASN A 496 -5.92 24.17 -27.66
C ASN A 496 -4.99 23.38 -26.72
N PHE A 497 -4.78 23.88 -25.50
CA PHE A 497 -3.90 23.18 -24.55
C PHE A 497 -4.50 21.84 -24.12
N ARG A 498 -5.78 21.78 -23.80
CA ARG A 498 -6.48 20.53 -23.51
C ARG A 498 -6.39 19.56 -24.69
N ALA A 499 -6.62 20.01 -25.93
CA ALA A 499 -6.52 19.18 -27.14
C ALA A 499 -5.09 18.61 -27.36
N SER A 500 -4.06 19.38 -27.04
CA SER A 500 -2.65 18.93 -27.05
C SER A 500 -2.35 17.87 -25.99
N ARG A 501 -3.15 17.81 -24.91
CA ARG A 501 -3.02 16.86 -23.80
C ARG A 501 -3.94 15.64 -23.94
N GLU A 502 -4.79 15.59 -24.96
CA GLU A 502 -5.63 14.43 -25.25
C GLU A 502 -4.74 13.20 -25.55
N PRO A 503 -5.06 12.02 -25.00
CA PRO A 503 -4.21 10.84 -25.13
C PRO A 503 -4.14 10.32 -26.56
N ASP A 504 -3.10 9.52 -26.82
CA ASP A 504 -2.97 8.77 -28.05
C ASP A 504 -3.96 7.60 -28.07
N LYS A 505 -4.93 7.65 -28.99
CA LYS A 505 -5.95 6.59 -29.14
C LYS A 505 -5.47 5.43 -30.00
N SER A 506 -4.39 5.60 -30.77
CA SER A 506 -3.85 4.61 -31.69
C SER A 506 -2.93 3.59 -31.02
N GLY A 507 -2.27 3.98 -29.93
CA GLY A 507 -1.24 3.18 -29.27
C GLY A 507 0.15 3.29 -29.87
N ALA A 508 0.36 4.18 -30.85
CA ALA A 508 1.66 4.45 -31.44
C ALA A 508 2.66 5.06 -30.44
N TYR A 509 2.19 5.88 -29.49
CA TYR A 509 3.03 6.62 -28.55
C TYR A 509 2.95 6.05 -27.14
N PHE A 510 1.74 5.84 -26.59
CA PHE A 510 1.62 5.48 -25.18
C PHE A 510 2.24 4.12 -24.86
N LYS A 511 2.32 3.21 -25.84
CA LYS A 511 2.96 1.90 -25.70
C LYS A 511 4.48 1.96 -25.60
N SER A 512 5.12 3.08 -25.95
CA SER A 512 6.58 3.21 -26.00
C SER A 512 7.22 2.73 -24.69
N GLU A 513 8.20 1.83 -24.82
CA GLU A 513 8.95 1.26 -23.71
C GLU A 513 8.12 0.53 -22.60
N ILE A 514 6.82 0.30 -22.81
CA ILE A 514 5.98 -0.52 -21.92
C ILE A 514 6.32 -2.00 -22.09
N LEU A 515 6.22 -2.78 -21.02
CA LEU A 515 6.43 -4.23 -21.03
C LEU A 515 5.32 -4.91 -21.84
N GLU A 516 5.66 -5.65 -22.88
CA GLU A 516 4.69 -6.32 -23.74
C GLU A 516 4.69 -7.84 -23.58
N LYS A 517 5.82 -8.42 -23.13
CA LYS A 517 5.97 -9.87 -23.05
C LYS A 517 6.93 -10.29 -21.93
N ILE A 518 6.54 -11.34 -21.20
CA ILE A 518 7.40 -12.06 -20.25
C ILE A 518 7.55 -13.49 -20.74
N ILE A 519 8.79 -13.94 -20.91
CA ILE A 519 9.14 -15.33 -21.21
C ILE A 519 9.56 -15.97 -19.88
N TYR A 520 8.91 -17.08 -19.53
CA TYR A 520 9.15 -17.80 -18.29
C TYR A 520 10.33 -18.79 -18.44
N PRO A 521 10.96 -19.23 -17.34
CA PRO A 521 12.06 -20.21 -17.37
C PRO A 521 11.79 -21.51 -18.10
N VAL A 522 10.52 -21.89 -18.23
CA VAL A 522 10.07 -23.10 -18.92
C VAL A 522 9.79 -22.90 -20.43
N GLY A 523 10.06 -21.72 -20.98
CA GLY A 523 9.96 -21.41 -22.41
C GLY A 523 8.66 -20.71 -22.83
N GLY A 524 7.51 -21.10 -22.27
CA GLY A 524 6.23 -20.42 -22.52
C GLY A 524 6.24 -18.94 -22.15
N TYR A 525 5.31 -18.16 -22.70
CA TYR A 525 5.29 -16.71 -22.50
C TYR A 525 3.89 -16.12 -22.40
N VAL A 526 3.81 -14.96 -21.74
CA VAL A 526 2.61 -14.14 -21.65
C VAL A 526 2.82 -12.83 -22.40
N THR A 527 1.78 -12.31 -23.04
CA THR A 527 1.75 -10.98 -23.65
C THR A 527 0.65 -10.11 -23.07
N PHE A 528 0.88 -8.80 -23.08
CA PHE A 528 -0.02 -7.81 -22.52
C PHE A 528 -0.47 -6.82 -23.59
N ASP A 529 -1.79 -6.70 -23.75
CA ASP A 529 -2.39 -5.67 -24.59
C ASP A 529 -3.02 -4.60 -23.72
N TYR A 530 -2.71 -3.35 -24.04
CA TYR A 530 -3.15 -2.17 -23.31
C TYR A 530 -4.01 -1.26 -24.18
N GLU A 531 -4.87 -0.48 -23.54
CA GLU A 531 -5.67 0.58 -24.17
C GLU A 531 -5.81 1.79 -23.23
N THR A 532 -6.21 2.93 -23.78
CA THR A 532 -6.43 4.14 -22.97
C THR A 532 -7.74 4.06 -22.18
N HIS A 533 -7.80 4.77 -21.05
CA HIS A 533 -9.07 4.90 -20.33
C HIS A 533 -10.12 5.60 -21.20
N GLN A 534 -11.35 5.15 -21.05
CA GLN A 534 -12.54 5.76 -21.65
C GLN A 534 -13.60 5.90 -20.57
N VAL A 535 -14.27 7.04 -20.52
CA VAL A 535 -15.40 7.31 -19.61
C VAL A 535 -16.51 8.07 -20.32
N ASN A 536 -17.73 8.00 -19.80
CA ASN A 536 -18.88 8.79 -20.27
C ASN A 536 -19.52 9.63 -19.16
N ARG A 537 -19.01 9.54 -17.94
CA ARG A 537 -19.49 10.25 -16.76
C ARG A 537 -18.32 10.89 -16.03
N TYR A 538 -18.57 12.04 -15.42
CA TYR A 538 -17.59 12.75 -14.61
C TYR A 538 -18.25 13.34 -13.37
N MET A 539 -17.42 13.56 -12.35
CA MET A 539 -17.81 14.30 -11.17
C MET A 539 -17.82 15.80 -11.45
N SER A 540 -18.93 16.43 -11.07
CA SER A 540 -19.14 17.87 -11.13
C SER A 540 -19.43 18.41 -9.73
N LEU A 541 -19.01 19.64 -9.49
CA LEU A 541 -19.25 20.35 -8.24
C LEU A 541 -20.25 21.47 -8.50
N THR A 542 -21.36 21.43 -7.79
CA THR A 542 -22.29 22.56 -7.66
C THR A 542 -22.08 23.24 -6.31
N THR A 543 -22.65 24.42 -6.13
CA THR A 543 -22.58 25.18 -4.87
C THR A 543 -23.03 24.38 -3.65
N LEU A 544 -24.03 23.51 -3.81
CA LEU A 544 -24.66 22.78 -2.72
C LEU A 544 -24.13 21.35 -2.57
N ASN A 545 -23.80 20.67 -3.68
CA ASN A 545 -23.53 19.23 -3.68
C ASN A 545 -22.46 18.83 -4.72
N THR A 546 -21.79 17.71 -4.43
CA THR A 546 -21.11 16.87 -5.44
C THR A 546 -22.17 16.10 -6.23
N MET A 547 -22.01 15.98 -7.54
CA MET A 547 -22.93 15.18 -8.38
C MET A 547 -22.24 14.56 -9.58
N ILE A 548 -22.88 13.57 -10.18
CA ILE A 548 -22.42 12.93 -11.42
C ILE A 548 -23.17 13.54 -12.60
N GLU A 549 -22.40 13.92 -13.62
CA GLU A 549 -22.94 14.38 -14.90
C GLU A 549 -22.63 13.36 -15.99
N ASN A 550 -23.59 13.20 -16.91
CA ASN A 550 -23.35 12.46 -18.15
C ASN A 550 -22.70 13.42 -19.15
N TYR A 551 -21.58 13.01 -19.73
CA TYR A 551 -21.06 13.67 -20.92
C TYR A 551 -21.99 13.35 -22.09
N GLN A 552 -22.22 14.33 -22.97
CA GLN A 552 -23.19 14.30 -24.08
C GLN A 552 -23.40 12.87 -24.66
N PRO A 553 -24.65 12.40 -24.93
CA PRO A 553 -25.01 10.98 -25.05
C PRO A 553 -24.20 10.11 -26.03
N GLN A 554 -23.44 10.71 -26.96
CA GLN A 554 -22.70 10.01 -28.02
C GLN A 554 -21.17 10.16 -27.94
N ASN A 555 -20.62 10.98 -27.03
CA ASN A 555 -19.18 11.24 -26.98
C ASN A 555 -18.53 10.57 -25.76
N LEU A 556 -17.37 9.94 -25.96
CA LEU A 556 -16.51 9.44 -24.88
C LEU A 556 -15.50 10.52 -24.48
N ILE A 557 -15.26 10.66 -23.18
CA ILE A 557 -14.12 11.40 -22.64
C ILE A 557 -12.94 10.43 -22.55
N TYR A 558 -11.75 10.93 -22.86
CA TYR A 558 -10.49 10.21 -22.76
C TYR A 558 -9.63 10.87 -21.66
N PRO A 559 -9.66 10.37 -20.42
CA PRO A 559 -8.97 10.96 -19.26
C PRO A 559 -7.45 11.06 -19.36
N GLY A 560 -6.84 10.50 -20.41
CA GLY A 560 -5.46 10.02 -20.37
C GLY A 560 -5.33 8.71 -19.60
N GLY A 561 -4.09 8.23 -19.47
CA GLY A 561 -3.79 6.99 -18.77
C GLY A 561 -4.08 5.72 -19.57
N ILE A 562 -3.65 4.58 -19.03
CA ILE A 562 -3.66 3.28 -19.70
C ILE A 562 -4.21 2.21 -18.75
N ARG A 563 -5.03 1.32 -19.29
CA ARG A 563 -5.53 0.12 -18.62
C ARG A 563 -5.22 -1.15 -19.42
N VAL A 564 -5.25 -2.30 -18.75
CA VAL A 564 -5.14 -3.59 -19.44
C VAL A 564 -6.40 -3.87 -20.25
N LYS A 565 -6.21 -4.41 -21.46
CA LYS A 565 -7.31 -4.86 -22.33
C LYS A 565 -7.38 -6.37 -22.37
N ARG A 566 -6.22 -7.01 -22.51
CA ARG A 566 -6.09 -8.45 -22.69
C ARG A 566 -4.74 -8.94 -22.19
N ILE A 567 -4.76 -10.14 -21.63
CA ILE A 567 -3.57 -10.91 -21.25
C ILE A 567 -3.65 -12.24 -22.00
N SER A 568 -2.65 -12.53 -22.83
CA SER A 568 -2.63 -13.73 -23.69
C SER A 568 -1.47 -14.64 -23.32
N ASN A 569 -1.73 -15.93 -23.19
CA ASN A 569 -0.75 -16.95 -22.85
C ASN A 569 -0.43 -17.82 -24.05
N TYR A 570 0.85 -18.14 -24.21
CA TYR A 570 1.39 -18.94 -25.30
C TYR A 570 2.36 -20.01 -24.78
N LEU A 571 2.34 -21.14 -25.46
CA LEU A 571 3.31 -22.22 -25.29
C LEU A 571 4.70 -21.84 -25.82
N GLU A 572 5.71 -22.64 -25.48
CA GLU A 572 7.11 -22.42 -25.90
C GLU A 572 7.27 -22.39 -27.43
N ASP A 573 6.49 -23.21 -28.15
CA ASP A 573 6.48 -23.27 -29.61
C ASP A 573 5.74 -22.08 -30.27
N GLY A 574 5.20 -21.15 -29.46
CA GLY A 574 4.43 -20.00 -29.93
C GLY A 574 2.94 -20.27 -30.13
N THR A 575 2.45 -21.47 -29.82
CA THR A 575 1.02 -21.80 -29.94
C THR A 575 0.20 -20.99 -28.93
N PHE A 576 -0.86 -20.34 -29.39
CA PHE A 576 -1.81 -19.64 -28.52
C PHE A 576 -2.57 -20.65 -27.66
N HIS A 577 -2.66 -20.38 -26.36
CA HIS A 577 -3.28 -21.29 -25.43
C HIS A 577 -4.58 -20.76 -24.81
N ASN A 578 -4.55 -19.56 -24.23
CA ASN A 578 -5.73 -18.91 -23.69
C ASN A 578 -5.51 -17.40 -23.55
N ALA A 579 -6.59 -16.67 -23.30
CA ALA A 579 -6.50 -15.27 -22.91
C ALA A 579 -7.58 -14.88 -21.91
N LYS A 580 -7.29 -13.83 -21.15
CA LYS A 580 -8.28 -13.08 -20.38
C LYS A 580 -8.51 -11.74 -21.06
N ASN A 581 -9.77 -11.40 -21.31
CA ASN A 581 -10.15 -10.06 -21.81
C ASN A 581 -10.92 -9.31 -20.73
N TYR A 582 -10.70 -7.99 -20.67
CA TYR A 582 -11.32 -7.10 -19.69
C TYR A 582 -12.20 -6.08 -20.41
N TYR A 583 -13.49 -6.05 -20.06
CA TYR A 583 -14.47 -5.12 -20.63
C TYR A 583 -15.03 -4.21 -19.55
N TYR A 584 -14.84 -2.91 -19.71
CA TYR A 584 -15.20 -1.89 -18.72
C TYR A 584 -16.60 -1.31 -19.00
N VAL A 585 -17.65 -2.13 -18.82
CA VAL A 585 -19.02 -1.85 -19.28
C VAL A 585 -20.12 -2.25 -18.28
N ASN A 586 -21.27 -1.57 -18.30
CA ASN A 586 -22.42 -1.82 -17.39
C ASN A 586 -23.38 -2.93 -17.86
N SER A 587 -23.37 -3.29 -19.15
CA SER A 587 -24.30 -4.27 -19.74
C SER A 587 -23.61 -5.04 -20.85
N PHE A 588 -22.75 -5.98 -20.47
CA PHE A 588 -21.94 -6.75 -21.41
C PHE A 588 -22.78 -7.72 -22.23
N ASN A 589 -22.65 -7.65 -23.56
CA ASN A 589 -23.21 -8.62 -24.48
C ASN A 589 -22.08 -9.57 -24.96
N PRO A 590 -22.11 -10.86 -24.58
CA PRO A 590 -21.04 -11.80 -24.92
C PRO A 590 -20.96 -12.11 -26.42
N ARG A 591 -22.04 -11.90 -27.20
CA ARG A 591 -22.04 -12.11 -28.66
C ARG A 591 -21.33 -10.98 -29.40
N THR A 592 -21.57 -9.74 -29.01
CA THR A 592 -20.95 -8.55 -29.64
C THR A 592 -19.68 -8.09 -28.94
N LYS A 593 -19.32 -8.70 -27.80
CA LYS A 593 -18.18 -8.32 -26.94
C LYS A 593 -18.20 -6.83 -26.58
N SER A 594 -19.39 -6.27 -26.33
CA SER A 594 -19.59 -4.83 -26.14
C SER A 594 -20.63 -4.50 -25.07
N GLY A 595 -20.68 -3.23 -24.67
CA GLY A 595 -21.64 -2.69 -23.70
C GLY A 595 -21.44 -1.19 -23.51
N SER A 596 -22.30 -0.55 -22.71
CA SER A 596 -22.14 0.87 -22.37
C SER A 596 -21.00 1.07 -21.36
N ASN A 597 -20.17 2.10 -21.56
CA ASN A 597 -19.03 2.38 -20.69
C ASN A 597 -19.46 2.56 -19.22
N SER A 598 -18.72 1.95 -18.29
CA SER A 598 -19.00 2.00 -16.85
C SER A 598 -18.13 3.01 -16.07
N GLY A 599 -17.15 3.62 -16.74
CA GLY A 599 -16.14 4.48 -16.14
C GLY A 599 -16.68 5.84 -15.70
N ILE A 600 -16.20 6.28 -14.54
CA ILE A 600 -16.43 7.62 -14.00
C ILE A 600 -15.05 8.25 -13.74
N ILE A 601 -14.84 9.47 -14.24
CA ILE A 601 -13.66 10.27 -13.89
C ILE A 601 -13.98 11.24 -12.75
N SER A 602 -13.08 11.35 -11.78
CA SER A 602 -13.26 12.13 -10.56
C SER A 602 -13.16 13.66 -10.75
N SER A 603 -12.58 14.11 -11.85
CA SER A 603 -12.64 15.51 -12.31
C SER A 603 -12.20 15.56 -13.77
N LEU A 604 -12.85 16.41 -14.57
CA LEU A 604 -12.34 16.71 -15.91
C LEU A 604 -11.03 17.51 -15.80
N PRO A 605 -10.00 17.18 -16.61
CA PRO A 605 -8.80 17.99 -16.70
C PRO A 605 -9.16 19.41 -17.16
N LYS A 606 -8.79 20.40 -16.35
CA LYS A 606 -8.95 21.84 -16.63
C LYS A 606 -7.63 22.55 -16.42
N TYR A 607 -7.23 23.41 -17.33
CA TYR A 607 -5.93 24.10 -17.27
C TYR A 607 -6.05 25.61 -17.15
N VAL A 608 -7.24 26.17 -17.38
CA VAL A 608 -7.60 27.57 -17.12
C VAL A 608 -8.74 27.62 -16.11
N GLN A 609 -8.66 28.58 -15.19
CA GLN A 609 -9.70 28.83 -14.21
C GLN A 609 -9.91 30.32 -13.96
N ARG A 610 -11.16 30.79 -14.10
CA ARG A 610 -11.56 32.14 -13.66
C ARG A 610 -11.97 32.13 -12.20
N ILE A 611 -11.41 33.04 -11.41
CA ILE A 611 -11.70 33.22 -9.98
C ILE A 611 -12.33 34.58 -9.76
N LYS A 612 -13.35 34.64 -8.91
CA LYS A 612 -13.98 35.86 -8.41
C LYS A 612 -13.88 35.90 -6.89
N ALA A 613 -13.17 36.89 -6.34
CA ALA A 613 -12.91 37.05 -4.92
C ALA A 613 -13.60 38.31 -4.37
N TYR A 614 -14.20 38.21 -3.19
CA TYR A 614 -15.09 39.24 -2.61
C TYR A 614 -14.48 39.95 -1.41
N ARG A 615 -13.51 39.31 -0.76
CA ARG A 615 -12.83 39.79 0.43
C ARG A 615 -11.32 39.73 0.18
N SER A 616 -10.64 40.83 0.50
CA SER A 616 -9.17 40.92 0.48
C SER A 616 -8.64 40.85 1.90
N LEU A 617 -7.50 40.17 2.07
CA LEU A 617 -6.77 40.08 3.34
C LEU A 617 -5.99 41.36 3.64
N VAL A 618 -5.70 42.18 2.62
CA VAL A 618 -5.09 43.50 2.74
C VAL A 618 -5.92 44.48 1.88
N PRO A 619 -6.78 45.33 2.48
CA PRO A 619 -7.58 46.29 1.74
C PRO A 619 -6.76 47.46 1.20
N LEU A 620 -7.03 47.91 -0.03
CA LEU A 620 -6.49 49.16 -0.60
C LEU A 620 -7.57 50.25 -0.48
N GLY A 621 -7.68 50.86 0.70
CA GLY A 621 -8.51 52.05 0.95
C GLY A 621 -10.04 51.88 0.92
N ASP A 622 -10.59 50.94 0.13
CA ASP A 622 -12.03 50.64 0.03
C ASP A 622 -12.30 49.14 0.17
N ASN A 623 -13.13 48.77 1.16
CA ASN A 623 -13.31 47.39 1.63
C ASN A 623 -14.19 46.47 0.76
N ASN A 624 -14.72 46.90 -0.39
CA ASN A 624 -15.87 46.23 -1.05
C ASN A 624 -15.76 45.96 -2.57
N TYR A 625 -14.56 45.85 -3.15
CA TYR A 625 -14.43 45.54 -4.58
C TYR A 625 -14.27 44.04 -4.86
N VAL A 626 -15.24 43.48 -5.59
CA VAL A 626 -15.13 42.14 -6.18
C VAL A 626 -14.02 42.13 -7.24
N ARG A 627 -13.10 41.17 -7.14
CA ARG A 627 -11.96 40.99 -8.06
C ARG A 627 -12.12 39.72 -8.87
N GLU A 628 -11.85 39.76 -10.17
CA GLU A 628 -11.91 38.62 -11.11
C GLU A 628 -10.54 38.40 -11.81
N PHE A 629 -10.02 37.19 -11.86
CA PHE A 629 -8.75 36.91 -12.55
C PHE A 629 -8.72 35.48 -13.11
N ASP A 630 -7.93 35.26 -14.17
CA ASP A 630 -7.70 33.93 -14.72
C ASP A 630 -6.39 33.35 -14.19
N LEU A 631 -6.42 32.08 -13.80
CA LEU A 631 -5.25 31.26 -13.58
C LEU A 631 -5.11 30.27 -14.74
N PHE A 632 -3.89 30.05 -15.22
CA PHE A 632 -3.53 28.94 -16.08
C PHE A 632 -2.43 28.12 -15.43
N SER A 633 -2.47 26.80 -15.57
CA SER A 633 -1.39 25.92 -15.11
C SER A 633 -1.13 24.81 -16.11
N THR A 634 0.14 24.44 -16.33
CA THR A 634 0.49 23.26 -17.14
C THR A 634 0.10 21.95 -16.46
N ASN A 635 -0.11 21.99 -15.14
CA ASN A 635 -0.76 20.92 -14.39
C ASN A 635 -2.25 21.27 -14.23
N GLY A 636 -3.15 20.31 -14.46
CA GLY A 636 -4.57 20.59 -14.39
C GLY A 636 -5.02 21.03 -13.00
N PHE A 637 -5.90 22.03 -12.92
CA PHE A 637 -6.65 22.43 -11.73
C PHE A 637 -7.73 21.39 -11.43
N ASN A 638 -7.32 20.20 -11.01
CA ASN A 638 -8.24 19.16 -10.58
C ASN A 638 -8.53 19.35 -9.09
N ASN A 639 -9.81 19.38 -8.73
CA ASN A 639 -10.18 19.14 -7.33
C ASN A 639 -9.66 17.75 -6.95
N TYR A 640 -9.05 17.62 -5.76
CA TYR A 640 -8.50 16.36 -5.26
C TYR A 640 -9.60 15.36 -4.88
N ILE A 641 -10.39 14.97 -5.87
CA ILE A 641 -11.43 13.96 -5.82
C ILE A 641 -10.78 12.70 -6.38
N TYR A 642 -10.71 11.63 -5.58
CA TYR A 642 -10.05 10.39 -5.97
C TYR A 642 -11.02 9.22 -5.99
N CYS A 643 -10.89 8.33 -6.97
CA CYS A 643 -11.57 7.03 -6.93
C CYS A 643 -10.93 6.12 -5.87
N LYS A 644 -9.61 6.22 -5.74
CA LYS A 644 -8.68 5.61 -4.79
C LYS A 644 -7.45 6.53 -4.76
N PRO A 645 -6.69 6.68 -3.67
CA PRO A 645 -5.53 7.58 -3.64
C PRO A 645 -4.60 7.31 -4.83
N GLY A 646 -4.30 8.34 -5.63
CA GLY A 646 -3.49 8.23 -6.85
C GLY A 646 -4.26 7.92 -8.15
N TYR A 647 -5.57 7.63 -8.09
CA TYR A 647 -6.40 7.30 -9.24
C TYR A 647 -7.57 8.28 -9.41
N ASN A 648 -7.79 8.71 -10.65
CA ASN A 648 -8.87 9.61 -11.05
C ASN A 648 -9.95 8.94 -11.90
N VAL A 649 -9.79 7.67 -12.30
CA VAL A 649 -10.78 6.90 -13.06
C VAL A 649 -11.13 5.64 -12.27
N GLY A 650 -12.43 5.35 -12.16
CA GLY A 650 -12.94 4.12 -11.54
C GLY A 650 -14.10 3.55 -12.34
N TYR A 651 -14.16 2.23 -12.46
CA TYR A 651 -15.17 1.50 -13.23
C TYR A 651 -16.20 0.87 -12.30
N SER A 652 -17.47 1.26 -12.43
CA SER A 652 -18.54 0.69 -11.60
C SER A 652 -18.84 -0.77 -11.96
N THR A 653 -18.48 -1.22 -13.17
CA THR A 653 -18.66 -2.60 -13.62
C THR A 653 -17.56 -3.01 -14.59
N VAL A 654 -16.97 -4.18 -14.39
CA VAL A 654 -15.97 -4.79 -15.27
C VAL A 654 -16.30 -6.24 -15.50
N VAL A 655 -16.14 -6.71 -16.74
CA VAL A 655 -16.32 -8.11 -17.11
C VAL A 655 -14.98 -8.71 -17.52
N GLU A 656 -14.60 -9.81 -16.86
CA GLU A 656 -13.50 -10.67 -17.27
C GLU A 656 -14.07 -11.84 -18.07
N SER A 657 -13.67 -12.00 -19.34
CA SER A 657 -14.02 -13.19 -20.12
C SER A 657 -12.78 -14.07 -20.31
N GLN A 658 -12.95 -15.39 -20.22
CA GLN A 658 -11.89 -16.34 -20.54
C GLN A 658 -12.04 -16.80 -22.00
N GLU A 659 -10.95 -16.84 -22.75
CA GLU A 659 -10.91 -17.46 -24.08
C GLU A 659 -10.23 -18.82 -24.03
N ASP A 660 -10.81 -19.80 -24.73
CA ASP A 660 -10.18 -21.11 -24.98
C ASP A 660 -9.06 -21.01 -26.02
N ASN A 661 -8.38 -22.14 -26.28
CA ASN A 661 -7.30 -22.23 -27.27
C ASN A 661 -7.74 -21.97 -28.72
N ASN A 662 -9.05 -21.92 -28.98
CA ASN A 662 -9.61 -21.56 -30.29
C ASN A 662 -10.02 -20.07 -30.35
N GLY A 663 -9.77 -19.30 -29.28
CA GLY A 663 -10.16 -17.88 -29.17
C GLY A 663 -11.65 -17.65 -28.87
N ASN A 664 -12.41 -18.70 -28.54
CA ASN A 664 -13.82 -18.56 -28.19
C ASN A 664 -13.98 -18.21 -26.70
N ILE A 665 -14.92 -17.32 -26.39
CA ILE A 665 -15.27 -17.04 -24.99
C ILE A 665 -15.85 -18.30 -24.34
N ASN A 666 -15.27 -18.70 -23.21
CA ASN A 666 -15.64 -19.85 -22.40
C ASN A 666 -16.14 -19.38 -21.02
N GLY A 667 -17.25 -18.64 -21.03
CA GLY A 667 -17.81 -18.00 -19.84
C GLY A 667 -17.15 -16.66 -19.48
N TYR A 668 -17.77 -15.95 -18.56
CA TYR A 668 -17.31 -14.65 -18.09
C TYR A 668 -17.79 -14.35 -16.67
N THR A 669 -17.06 -13.46 -15.99
CA THR A 669 -17.37 -12.98 -14.65
C THR A 669 -17.59 -11.48 -14.69
N GLU A 670 -18.73 -11.02 -14.18
CA GLU A 670 -19.05 -9.59 -13.99
C GLU A 670 -18.75 -9.19 -12.54
N TYR A 671 -17.96 -8.12 -12.38
CA TYR A 671 -17.61 -7.51 -11.11
C TYR A 671 -18.25 -6.13 -11.02
N LYS A 672 -18.87 -5.78 -9.89
CA LYS A 672 -19.35 -4.42 -9.61
C LYS A 672 -18.68 -3.87 -8.37
N PHE A 673 -18.42 -2.56 -8.40
CA PHE A 673 -17.71 -1.85 -7.33
C PHE A 673 -18.52 -0.65 -6.83
N THR A 674 -18.36 -0.30 -5.56
CA THR A 674 -18.73 1.04 -5.07
C THR A 674 -17.95 2.09 -5.87
N ASN A 675 -18.62 3.15 -6.28
CA ASN A 675 -18.04 4.26 -7.02
C ASN A 675 -18.85 5.52 -6.66
N PHE A 676 -18.64 6.66 -7.32
CA PHE A 676 -19.39 7.88 -6.99
C PHE A 676 -20.91 7.76 -7.13
N ASN A 677 -21.41 6.80 -7.92
CA ASN A 677 -22.84 6.56 -8.09
C ASN A 677 -23.41 5.73 -6.94
N SER A 678 -24.73 5.77 -6.76
CA SER A 678 -25.39 4.86 -5.84
C SER A 678 -25.03 3.41 -6.14
N ASP A 679 -24.68 2.67 -5.10
CA ASP A 679 -24.38 1.25 -5.20
C ASP A 679 -25.65 0.41 -5.38
N ILE A 680 -25.50 -0.92 -5.44
CA ILE A 680 -26.64 -1.84 -5.60
C ILE A 680 -27.57 -1.88 -4.38
N TRP A 681 -27.18 -1.24 -3.27
CA TRP A 681 -27.93 -1.14 -2.02
C TRP A 681 -28.58 0.24 -1.85
N GLY A 682 -28.35 1.17 -2.79
CA GLY A 682 -28.88 2.53 -2.76
C GLY A 682 -28.02 3.54 -2.00
N GLU A 683 -26.84 3.14 -1.51
CA GLU A 683 -25.94 4.01 -0.76
C GLU A 683 -25.12 4.89 -1.70
N SER A 684 -24.98 6.17 -1.36
CA SER A 684 -24.20 7.15 -2.14
C SER A 684 -22.79 7.29 -1.56
N HIS A 685 -21.78 7.25 -2.43
CA HIS A 685 -20.37 7.45 -2.05
C HIS A 685 -19.80 8.77 -2.59
N LEU A 686 -20.66 9.78 -2.67
CA LEU A 686 -20.29 11.13 -3.06
C LEU A 686 -19.47 11.83 -1.96
N ASP A 687 -18.50 12.64 -2.36
CA ASP A 687 -17.63 13.38 -1.43
C ASP A 687 -18.42 14.47 -0.67
N GLU A 688 -17.97 14.77 0.56
CA GLU A 688 -18.61 15.77 1.42
C GLU A 688 -18.11 17.19 1.11
N MET A 689 -19.04 18.14 1.14
CA MET A 689 -18.70 19.56 1.06
C MET A 689 -17.76 19.98 2.21
N PRO A 690 -16.89 20.99 1.99
CA PRO A 690 -16.05 21.57 3.04
C PRO A 690 -16.87 22.05 4.25
N LEU A 691 -16.25 22.02 5.43
CA LEU A 691 -16.86 22.53 6.67
C LEU A 691 -17.09 24.05 6.61
N SER A 692 -16.14 24.77 6.02
CA SER A 692 -16.14 26.22 5.83
C SER A 692 -15.31 26.55 4.60
N ARG A 693 -15.56 27.69 3.95
CA ARG A 693 -14.95 28.10 2.68
C ARG A 693 -14.63 29.59 2.72
N LEU A 694 -13.54 30.00 2.08
CA LEU A 694 -13.14 31.40 1.93
C LEU A 694 -13.53 31.92 0.54
N ASN A 695 -14.07 33.15 0.48
CA ASN A 695 -14.32 33.88 -0.76
C ASN A 695 -15.32 33.21 -1.73
N GLU A 696 -16.50 32.80 -1.26
CA GLU A 696 -17.43 31.94 -2.01
C GLU A 696 -18.81 32.55 -2.41
N THR A 697 -19.02 33.86 -2.36
CA THR A 697 -20.34 34.40 -2.77
C THR A 697 -20.54 34.26 -4.30
N PHE A 698 -21.58 33.57 -4.76
CA PHE A 698 -21.80 33.36 -6.21
C PHE A 698 -22.68 34.46 -6.83
N HIS A 699 -22.25 35.01 -7.97
CA HIS A 699 -23.14 35.64 -8.96
C HIS A 699 -22.98 34.88 -10.28
N PRO A 700 -24.06 34.36 -10.90
CA PRO A 700 -23.96 33.71 -12.20
C PRO A 700 -23.43 34.70 -13.23
N ILE A 701 -22.28 34.42 -13.83
CA ILE A 701 -21.82 35.14 -15.01
C ILE A 701 -22.69 34.67 -16.18
N SER A 702 -23.83 35.31 -16.39
CA SER A 702 -24.79 34.99 -17.45
C SER A 702 -24.33 35.38 -18.86
N SER A 703 -23.13 35.94 -19.02
CA SER A 703 -22.72 36.60 -20.27
C SER A 703 -21.51 36.00 -21.00
N VAL A 704 -20.78 35.02 -20.47
CA VAL A 704 -19.63 34.44 -21.19
C VAL A 704 -20.07 33.24 -22.03
N LYS A 705 -20.67 33.53 -23.19
CA LYS A 705 -20.89 32.53 -24.25
C LYS A 705 -19.53 32.06 -24.79
N GLY A 706 -19.30 30.75 -24.79
CA GLY A 706 -18.16 30.12 -25.50
C GLY A 706 -17.19 29.31 -24.64
N LEU A 707 -17.18 29.47 -23.31
CA LEU A 707 -16.26 28.76 -22.42
C LEU A 707 -16.88 27.56 -21.65
N GLY A 708 -18.19 27.32 -21.78
CA GLY A 708 -18.88 26.25 -21.04
C GLY A 708 -18.89 26.43 -19.52
N LEU A 709 -18.64 27.65 -19.00
CA LEU A 709 -18.41 27.97 -17.59
C LEU A 709 -19.69 28.24 -16.75
N ALA A 710 -20.85 27.76 -17.18
CA ALA A 710 -22.05 27.90 -16.37
C ALA A 710 -21.94 26.98 -15.12
N ASN A 711 -21.87 27.59 -13.94
CA ASN A 711 -22.14 26.98 -12.61
C ASN A 711 -21.02 26.24 -11.85
N ILE A 712 -19.74 26.48 -12.15
CA ILE A 712 -18.65 25.69 -11.52
C ILE A 712 -18.01 26.46 -10.36
N LEU A 713 -17.96 25.82 -9.19
CA LEU A 713 -17.16 26.27 -8.04
C LEU A 713 -15.68 26.46 -8.42
N ASN A 714 -14.99 27.26 -7.63
CA ASN A 714 -13.54 27.42 -7.73
C ASN A 714 -12.85 26.05 -7.50
N ASN A 715 -12.09 25.53 -8.47
CA ASN A 715 -11.36 24.26 -8.37
C ASN A 715 -10.22 24.24 -7.31
N TYR A 716 -9.96 25.37 -6.64
CA TYR A 716 -9.12 25.44 -5.44
C TYR A 716 -9.90 25.24 -4.14
N ILE A 717 -11.21 24.99 -4.21
CA ILE A 717 -12.02 24.59 -3.05
C ILE A 717 -12.19 23.07 -3.13
N PRO A 718 -11.30 22.28 -2.51
CA PRO A 718 -11.43 20.82 -2.51
C PRO A 718 -12.70 20.37 -1.78
N VAL A 719 -12.93 19.06 -1.76
CA VAL A 719 -14.01 18.41 -1.00
C VAL A 719 -13.41 17.42 -0.01
N SER A 720 -14.15 17.08 1.04
CA SER A 720 -13.75 16.03 1.98
C SER A 720 -13.99 14.67 1.33
N SER A 721 -12.92 14.02 0.87
CA SER A 721 -13.03 12.84 0.02
C SER A 721 -13.38 11.55 0.77
N LYS A 722 -14.44 10.86 0.33
CA LYS A 722 -14.88 9.52 0.80
C LYS A 722 -14.26 8.37 -0.01
N HIS A 723 -13.06 8.55 -0.55
CA HIS A 723 -12.40 7.56 -1.40
C HIS A 723 -12.27 6.17 -0.76
N LEU A 724 -12.21 6.08 0.58
CA LEU A 724 -12.14 4.81 1.31
C LEU A 724 -13.40 3.94 1.13
N GLU A 725 -14.54 4.55 0.78
CA GLU A 725 -15.79 3.84 0.49
C GLU A 725 -15.84 3.32 -0.95
N ARG A 726 -14.99 3.81 -1.85
CA ARG A 726 -15.00 3.51 -3.30
C ARG A 726 -14.02 2.41 -3.68
N GLY A 727 -14.32 1.70 -4.77
CA GLY A 727 -13.54 0.55 -5.23
C GLY A 727 -13.76 -0.73 -4.42
N LYS A 728 -14.71 -0.76 -3.48
CA LYS A 728 -15.08 -1.97 -2.73
C LYS A 728 -15.96 -2.85 -3.62
N LEU A 729 -15.64 -4.14 -3.70
CA LEU A 729 -16.39 -5.11 -4.51
C LEU A 729 -17.78 -5.35 -3.91
N ILE A 730 -18.85 -5.08 -4.64
CA ILE A 730 -20.25 -5.20 -4.18
C ILE A 730 -21.01 -6.34 -4.86
N SER A 731 -20.57 -6.79 -6.03
CA SER A 731 -21.18 -7.93 -6.72
C SER A 731 -20.15 -8.70 -7.56
N VAL A 732 -20.25 -10.03 -7.55
CA VAL A 732 -19.59 -10.94 -8.50
C VAL A 732 -20.64 -11.87 -9.09
N LYS A 733 -20.76 -11.90 -10.42
CA LYS A 733 -21.67 -12.80 -11.13
C LYS A 733 -20.88 -13.65 -12.12
N ILE A 734 -21.02 -14.97 -12.03
CA ILE A 734 -20.31 -15.93 -12.87
C ILE A 734 -21.27 -16.54 -13.87
N TYR A 735 -20.96 -16.44 -15.16
CA TYR A 735 -21.77 -16.94 -16.27
C TYR A 735 -21.05 -18.07 -17.01
N ASN A 736 -21.81 -19.05 -17.49
CA ASN A 736 -21.29 -20.09 -18.40
C ASN A 736 -21.13 -19.56 -19.84
N ARG A 737 -20.69 -20.43 -20.76
CA ARG A 737 -20.48 -20.11 -22.18
C ARG A 737 -21.78 -19.69 -22.88
N GLU A 738 -22.91 -20.23 -22.46
CA GLU A 738 -24.25 -19.94 -22.98
C GLU A 738 -24.83 -18.62 -22.45
N GLY A 739 -24.16 -17.98 -21.47
CA GLY A 739 -24.60 -16.73 -20.83
C GLY A 739 -25.61 -16.93 -19.69
N SER A 740 -25.79 -18.15 -19.21
CA SER A 740 -26.61 -18.45 -18.01
C SER A 740 -25.82 -18.15 -16.73
N LEU A 741 -26.46 -17.50 -15.77
CA LEU A 741 -25.89 -17.17 -14.47
C LEU A 741 -25.78 -18.44 -13.60
N LEU A 742 -24.58 -18.75 -13.13
CA LEU A 742 -24.30 -19.92 -12.28
C LEU A 742 -24.25 -19.54 -10.80
N ASN A 743 -23.51 -18.48 -10.49
CA ASN A 743 -23.28 -18.03 -9.11
C ASN A 743 -23.34 -16.51 -9.04
N GLU A 744 -23.90 -15.99 -7.94
CA GLU A 744 -23.87 -14.57 -7.59
C GLU A 744 -23.38 -14.40 -6.16
N LYS A 745 -22.44 -13.48 -5.95
CA LYS A 745 -21.99 -13.01 -4.64
C LYS A 745 -22.36 -11.53 -4.52
N LEU A 746 -23.05 -11.14 -3.46
CA LEU A 746 -23.39 -9.76 -3.14
C LEU A 746 -22.75 -9.36 -1.82
N LEU A 747 -22.19 -8.17 -1.75
CA LEU A 747 -21.43 -7.67 -0.59
C LEU A 747 -21.95 -6.28 -0.22
N LYS A 748 -22.30 -6.08 1.05
CA LYS A 748 -22.77 -4.80 1.60
C LYS A 748 -21.81 -4.32 2.66
N TYR A 749 -21.37 -3.06 2.57
CA TYR A 749 -20.44 -2.46 3.53
C TYR A 749 -21.15 -1.42 4.39
N LYS A 750 -20.61 -1.15 5.58
CA LYS A 750 -21.09 -0.08 6.46
C LYS A 750 -19.93 0.64 7.12
N LYS A 751 -20.15 1.93 7.39
CA LYS A 751 -19.28 2.75 8.22
C LYS A 751 -19.45 2.36 9.69
N LEU A 752 -18.34 2.15 10.42
CA LEU A 752 -18.37 1.79 11.85
C LEU A 752 -18.36 2.99 12.80
N SER A 753 -17.85 4.16 12.39
CA SER A 753 -17.76 5.38 13.20
C SER A 753 -17.73 6.65 12.35
N ASP A 754 -17.84 7.83 12.96
CA ASP A 754 -17.71 9.14 12.28
C ASP A 754 -16.29 9.74 12.38
N GLN A 755 -15.28 8.88 12.56
CA GLN A 755 -13.90 9.31 12.81
C GLN A 755 -13.29 10.07 11.62
N SER A 756 -12.78 11.26 11.89
CA SER A 756 -12.13 12.12 10.89
C SER A 756 -11.14 13.08 11.54
N ILE A 757 -10.12 13.49 10.79
CA ILE A 757 -9.20 14.58 11.14
C ILE A 757 -9.68 15.85 10.47
N LYS A 758 -9.70 16.97 11.21
CA LYS A 758 -10.03 18.28 10.64
C LYS A 758 -8.75 19.01 10.28
N TYR A 759 -8.73 19.67 9.13
CA TYR A 759 -7.57 20.44 8.67
C TYR A 759 -8.02 21.64 7.86
N ILE A 760 -7.10 22.57 7.61
CA ILE A 760 -7.34 23.75 6.79
C ILE A 760 -6.34 23.77 5.63
N ASP A 761 -6.85 24.03 4.44
CA ASP A 761 -6.04 24.20 3.23
C ASP A 761 -6.53 25.44 2.48
N PHE A 762 -5.60 26.31 2.14
CA PHE A 762 -5.89 27.51 1.38
C PHE A 762 -4.67 28.00 0.63
N PHE A 763 -4.95 28.61 -0.51
CA PHE A 763 -3.98 29.28 -1.36
C PHE A 763 -4.18 30.80 -1.27
N ILE A 764 -3.08 31.55 -1.12
CA ILE A 764 -3.09 33.02 -1.15
C ILE A 764 -2.57 33.49 -2.51
N SER A 765 -3.43 34.17 -3.27
CA SER A 765 -3.04 34.87 -4.49
C SER A 765 -2.74 36.34 -4.20
N ARG A 766 -1.69 36.88 -4.83
CA ARG A 766 -1.39 38.31 -4.81
C ARG A 766 -1.95 38.98 -6.06
N LEU A 767 -2.61 40.12 -5.87
CA LEU A 767 -3.14 40.96 -6.93
C LEU A 767 -2.36 42.29 -6.92
N LEU A 768 -1.70 42.60 -8.03
CA LEU A 768 -0.91 43.83 -8.19
C LEU A 768 -1.78 44.97 -8.76
N SER A 769 -1.56 46.19 -8.26
CA SER A 769 -2.11 47.44 -8.82
C SER A 769 -0.95 48.23 -9.43
N PRO A 770 -1.08 48.82 -10.63
CA PRO A 770 -0.01 49.61 -11.26
C PRO A 770 0.10 51.02 -10.68
N LEU A 771 -0.85 51.43 -9.84
CA LEU A 771 -0.90 52.78 -9.24
C LEU A 771 -0.45 52.79 -7.76
N GLU A 772 -0.20 51.64 -7.13
CA GLU A 772 0.12 51.56 -5.69
C GLU A 772 1.31 50.66 -5.38
N THR A 773 2.07 51.00 -4.34
CA THR A 773 3.15 50.19 -3.77
C THR A 773 2.66 48.99 -2.94
N VAL A 774 1.34 48.77 -2.85
CA VAL A 774 0.70 47.76 -1.99
C VAL A 774 -0.11 46.76 -2.83
N SER A 775 0.12 45.46 -2.63
CA SER A 775 -0.62 44.37 -3.30
C SER A 775 -1.87 43.98 -2.50
N SER A 776 -3.05 43.88 -3.13
CA SER A 776 -4.19 43.16 -2.52
C SER A 776 -3.89 41.66 -2.48
N GLN A 777 -4.42 40.93 -1.50
CA GLN A 777 -4.19 39.48 -1.36
C GLN A 777 -5.51 38.78 -1.08
N VAL A 778 -5.77 37.67 -1.76
CA VAL A 778 -7.01 36.90 -1.61
C VAL A 778 -6.67 35.46 -1.21
N ALA A 779 -7.38 34.92 -0.23
CA ALA A 779 -7.31 33.50 0.12
C ALA A 779 -8.49 32.74 -0.49
N LEU A 780 -8.19 31.55 -1.02
CA LEU A 780 -9.13 30.60 -1.58
C LEU A 780 -8.88 29.26 -0.91
N GLY A 781 -9.91 28.59 -0.41
CA GLY A 781 -9.76 27.35 0.36
C GLY A 781 -10.77 27.28 1.48
N GLY A 782 -10.45 26.57 2.56
CA GLY A 782 -11.42 26.27 3.60
C GLY A 782 -10.94 25.31 4.68
N ALA A 783 -11.91 24.79 5.45
CA ALA A 783 -11.72 23.73 6.42
C ALA A 783 -12.36 22.42 5.92
N TYR A 784 -11.68 21.29 6.12
CA TYR A 784 -12.01 20.01 5.51
C TYR A 784 -11.87 18.85 6.50
N LYS A 785 -12.30 17.66 6.09
CA LYS A 785 -12.12 16.41 6.81
C LYS A 785 -11.28 15.41 6.03
N ILE A 786 -10.38 14.71 6.72
CA ILE A 786 -9.80 13.44 6.29
C ILE A 786 -10.55 12.34 7.04
N PHE A 787 -11.31 11.51 6.33
CA PHE A 787 -12.02 10.39 6.95
C PHE A 787 -11.05 9.25 7.28
N THR A 788 -11.09 8.77 8.53
CA THR A 788 -10.23 7.69 9.05
C THR A 788 -11.02 6.55 9.68
N TYR A 789 -12.36 6.56 9.56
CA TYR A 789 -13.23 5.47 9.98
C TYR A 789 -13.02 4.21 9.12
N LYS A 790 -13.49 3.07 9.64
CA LYS A 790 -13.52 1.80 8.89
C LYS A 790 -14.84 1.61 8.14
N TYR A 791 -14.72 1.17 6.89
CA TYR A 791 -15.85 0.82 6.02
C TYR A 791 -15.81 -0.68 5.73
N LEU A 792 -16.38 -1.48 6.64
CA LEU A 792 -16.22 -2.94 6.68
C LEU A 792 -17.46 -3.67 6.16
N LEU A 793 -17.24 -4.92 5.74
CA LEU A 793 -18.29 -5.81 5.25
C LEU A 793 -19.33 -6.07 6.34
N SER A 794 -20.58 -5.71 6.09
CA SER A 794 -21.71 -5.89 7.02
C SER A 794 -22.63 -7.05 6.65
N GLU A 795 -22.70 -7.39 5.36
CA GLU A 795 -23.51 -8.49 4.86
C GLU A 795 -22.88 -9.09 3.60
N GLU A 796 -22.90 -10.41 3.48
CA GLU A 796 -22.52 -11.17 2.29
C GLU A 796 -23.66 -12.11 1.93
N GLN A 797 -24.09 -12.11 0.67
CA GLN A 797 -25.05 -13.07 0.13
C GLN A 797 -24.41 -13.90 -0.98
N MET A 798 -24.45 -15.22 -0.84
CA MET A 798 -24.02 -16.18 -1.84
C MET A 798 -25.24 -16.87 -2.42
N LYS A 799 -25.46 -16.74 -3.73
CA LYS A 799 -26.55 -17.39 -4.46
C LYS A 799 -25.99 -18.38 -5.47
N LYS A 800 -26.48 -19.61 -5.42
CA LYS A 800 -26.20 -20.63 -6.43
C LYS A 800 -27.49 -21.00 -7.15
N TYR A 801 -27.46 -20.93 -8.47
CA TYR A 801 -28.64 -21.16 -9.31
C TYR A 801 -28.69 -22.62 -9.77
N PHE A 802 -29.84 -23.26 -9.54
CA PHE A 802 -30.20 -24.58 -10.09
C PHE A 802 -31.51 -24.42 -10.85
N ASP A 803 -31.51 -24.60 -12.18
CA ASP A 803 -32.69 -24.40 -13.03
C ASP A 803 -33.40 -23.05 -12.78
N ASN A 804 -32.61 -21.97 -12.68
CA ASN A 804 -33.02 -20.60 -12.36
C ASN A 804 -33.55 -20.35 -10.93
N ASN A 805 -33.59 -21.35 -10.06
CA ASN A 805 -33.94 -21.17 -8.65
C ASN A 805 -32.67 -20.97 -7.80
N PRO A 806 -32.51 -19.84 -7.10
CA PRO A 806 -31.34 -19.60 -6.26
C PRO A 806 -31.48 -20.24 -4.88
N VAL A 807 -30.46 -20.98 -4.44
CA VAL A 807 -30.22 -21.23 -3.03
C VAL A 807 -29.35 -20.10 -2.50
N THR A 808 -29.84 -19.40 -1.47
CA THR A 808 -29.17 -18.22 -0.91
C THR A 808 -28.64 -18.50 0.49
N VAL A 809 -27.36 -18.22 0.70
CA VAL A 809 -26.73 -18.19 2.02
C VAL A 809 -26.35 -16.75 2.32
N THR A 810 -26.80 -16.20 3.44
CA THR A 810 -26.48 -14.83 3.87
C THR A 810 -25.67 -14.86 5.16
N ASN A 811 -24.53 -14.19 5.19
CA ASN A 811 -23.75 -13.92 6.39
C ASN A 811 -23.91 -12.44 6.78
N VAL A 812 -24.23 -12.17 8.04
CA VAL A 812 -24.34 -10.81 8.60
C VAL A 812 -23.25 -10.63 9.65
N TYR A 813 -22.46 -9.56 9.52
CA TYR A 813 -21.26 -9.31 10.33
C TYR A 813 -21.48 -8.14 11.31
N GLU A 814 -21.13 -8.37 12.57
CA GLU A 814 -21.17 -7.37 13.63
C GLU A 814 -19.77 -7.17 14.21
N TYR A 815 -19.40 -5.90 14.40
CA TYR A 815 -18.09 -5.47 14.89
C TYR A 815 -18.24 -4.67 16.18
N ASP A 816 -17.19 -4.67 16.99
CA ASP A 816 -17.12 -3.83 18.19
C ASP A 816 -16.37 -2.51 17.98
N SER A 817 -16.14 -1.76 19.06
CA SER A 817 -15.44 -0.47 19.05
C SER A 817 -13.96 -0.56 18.69
N ASN A 818 -13.36 -1.75 18.74
CA ASN A 818 -11.98 -2.02 18.31
C ASN A 818 -11.92 -2.50 16.85
N ASN A 819 -13.04 -2.38 16.11
CA ASN A 819 -13.24 -2.87 14.76
C ASN A 819 -13.03 -4.40 14.63
N GLN A 820 -13.23 -5.16 15.72
CA GLN A 820 -13.09 -6.62 15.69
C GLN A 820 -14.44 -7.30 15.46
N LEU A 821 -14.41 -8.40 14.70
CA LEU A 821 -15.60 -9.18 14.37
C LEU A 821 -16.09 -9.95 15.60
N ILE A 822 -17.19 -9.53 16.19
CA ILE A 822 -17.72 -10.17 17.41
C ILE A 822 -18.83 -11.17 17.13
N LYS A 823 -19.49 -11.09 15.96
CA LYS A 823 -20.58 -12.00 15.61
C LYS A 823 -20.79 -12.14 14.11
N VAL A 824 -21.11 -13.36 13.69
CA VAL A 824 -21.58 -13.69 12.34
C VAL A 824 -22.89 -14.44 12.44
N GLY A 825 -23.97 -13.86 11.90
CA GLY A 825 -25.25 -14.54 11.72
C GLY A 825 -25.33 -15.17 10.33
N ASN A 826 -25.63 -16.46 10.24
CA ASN A 826 -25.80 -17.18 8.98
C ASN A 826 -27.28 -17.53 8.75
N ARG A 827 -27.79 -17.19 7.57
CA ARG A 827 -29.15 -17.45 7.13
C ARG A 827 -29.15 -18.31 5.88
N LEU A 828 -30.03 -19.31 5.83
CA LEU A 828 -30.30 -20.10 4.64
C LEU A 828 -31.70 -19.75 4.14
N ASN A 829 -31.78 -19.21 2.92
CA ASN A 829 -33.04 -18.74 2.32
C ASN A 829 -33.85 -17.82 3.26
N GLY A 830 -33.15 -16.96 4.02
CA GLY A 830 -33.74 -16.00 4.96
C GLY A 830 -34.02 -16.52 6.37
N ALA A 831 -33.99 -17.84 6.61
CA ALA A 831 -34.12 -18.39 7.95
C ALA A 831 -32.77 -18.39 8.68
N ASP A 832 -32.71 -17.84 9.90
CA ASP A 832 -31.52 -17.93 10.75
C ASP A 832 -31.21 -19.41 11.06
N VAL A 833 -29.97 -19.83 10.79
CA VAL A 833 -29.53 -21.22 11.00
C VAL A 833 -28.45 -21.28 12.05
N TYR A 834 -27.34 -20.56 11.82
CA TYR A 834 -26.19 -20.54 12.72
C TYR A 834 -25.89 -19.12 13.19
N THR A 835 -25.41 -18.98 14.42
CA THR A 835 -24.74 -17.76 14.88
C THR A 835 -23.39 -18.13 15.46
N TYR A 836 -22.35 -17.41 15.05
CA TYR A 836 -21.00 -17.49 15.60
C TYR A 836 -20.74 -16.22 16.42
N GLN A 837 -20.26 -16.35 17.64
CA GLN A 837 -19.88 -15.23 18.50
C GLN A 837 -18.44 -15.38 18.96
N TYR A 838 -17.73 -14.27 19.08
CA TYR A 838 -16.31 -14.22 19.44
C TYR A 838 -16.06 -13.25 20.58
N THR A 839 -15.17 -13.64 21.50
CA THR A 839 -14.61 -12.75 22.52
C THR A 839 -13.09 -12.74 22.42
N TYR A 840 -12.51 -11.63 22.88
CA TYR A 840 -11.12 -11.27 22.70
C TYR A 840 -10.49 -10.88 24.04
N PRO A 841 -9.15 -10.70 24.12
CA PRO A 841 -8.46 -10.57 25.40
C PRO A 841 -8.92 -9.36 26.22
N TYR A 842 -9.24 -8.23 25.59
CA TYR A 842 -9.73 -7.03 26.28
C TYR A 842 -11.14 -7.18 26.88
N ASN A 843 -11.86 -8.28 26.60
CA ASN A 843 -13.10 -8.60 27.29
C ASN A 843 -12.88 -9.24 28.67
N TYR A 844 -11.62 -9.56 29.03
CA TYR A 844 -11.26 -10.23 30.28
C TYR A 844 -10.35 -9.34 31.13
N THR A 845 -10.63 -9.26 32.43
CA THR A 845 -9.86 -8.46 33.40
C THR A 845 -8.82 -9.28 34.17
N THR A 846 -8.82 -10.60 34.02
CA THR A 846 -7.91 -11.51 34.74
C THR A 846 -6.66 -11.81 33.91
N SER A 847 -5.50 -11.88 34.59
CA SER A 847 -4.23 -12.28 33.96
C SER A 847 -4.36 -13.64 33.24
N PRO A 848 -3.75 -13.84 32.06
CA PRO A 848 -2.81 -12.93 31.39
C PRO A 848 -3.43 -12.00 30.33
N PHE A 849 -4.76 -11.87 30.27
CA PHE A 849 -5.43 -11.14 29.17
C PHE A 849 -5.22 -9.61 29.19
N PRO A 850 -5.17 -8.93 30.35
CA PRO A 850 -4.72 -7.53 30.41
C PRO A 850 -3.32 -7.34 29.83
N GLU A 851 -2.38 -8.24 30.11
CA GLU A 851 -1.01 -8.21 29.61
C GLU A 851 -0.95 -8.47 28.10
N MET A 852 -1.79 -9.36 27.57
CA MET A 852 -1.97 -9.52 26.12
C MET A 852 -2.46 -8.21 25.48
N THR A 853 -3.40 -7.52 26.11
CA THR A 853 -3.91 -6.22 25.63
C THR A 853 -2.81 -5.16 25.63
N LEU A 854 -1.98 -5.10 26.68
CA LEU A 854 -0.81 -4.20 26.75
C LEU A 854 0.24 -4.50 25.65
N GLN A 855 0.38 -5.76 25.26
CA GLN A 855 1.21 -6.20 24.13
C GLN A 855 0.54 -6.00 22.76
N ASN A 856 -0.64 -5.36 22.71
CA ASN A 856 -1.46 -5.20 21.51
C ASN A 856 -1.84 -6.54 20.84
N ARG A 857 -1.87 -7.64 21.59
CA ARG A 857 -2.32 -8.97 21.13
C ARG A 857 -3.83 -9.07 21.18
N LEU A 858 -4.51 -8.22 20.42
CA LEU A 858 -5.96 -8.06 20.43
C LEU A 858 -6.68 -9.12 19.58
N SER A 859 -6.06 -9.70 18.54
CA SER A 859 -6.75 -10.57 17.57
C SER A 859 -6.94 -12.03 18.01
N SER A 860 -6.40 -12.42 19.17
CA SER A 860 -6.53 -13.80 19.67
C SER A 860 -7.95 -14.09 20.14
N VAL A 861 -8.68 -14.96 19.45
CA VAL A 861 -10.03 -15.39 19.88
C VAL A 861 -9.91 -16.21 21.17
N ILE A 862 -10.45 -15.69 22.27
CA ILE A 862 -10.42 -16.34 23.59
C ILE A 862 -11.59 -17.30 23.76
N GLU A 863 -12.79 -16.89 23.34
CA GLU A 863 -13.95 -17.76 23.33
C GLU A 863 -14.70 -17.63 22.01
N SER A 864 -15.19 -18.76 21.51
CA SER A 864 -16.12 -18.80 20.39
C SER A 864 -17.34 -19.63 20.75
N ILE A 865 -18.53 -19.12 20.45
CA ILE A 865 -19.80 -19.80 20.69
C ILE A 865 -20.52 -19.97 19.35
N THR A 866 -20.95 -21.19 19.05
CA THR A 866 -21.83 -21.49 17.91
C THR A 866 -23.20 -21.92 18.41
N THR A 867 -24.24 -21.25 17.93
CA THR A 867 -25.62 -21.65 18.15
C THR A 867 -26.27 -22.14 16.87
N TYR A 868 -27.19 -23.10 16.99
CA TYR A 868 -28.09 -23.55 15.93
C TYR A 868 -29.53 -23.35 16.40
N ASN A 869 -30.34 -22.60 15.66
CA ASN A 869 -31.69 -22.20 16.06
C ASN A 869 -31.73 -21.66 17.52
N ASN A 870 -30.82 -20.73 17.85
CA ASN A 870 -30.63 -20.13 19.17
C ASN A 870 -30.20 -21.08 20.31
N LYS A 871 -29.97 -22.36 20.03
CA LYS A 871 -29.40 -23.31 21.00
C LYS A 871 -27.90 -23.41 20.82
N GLU A 872 -27.12 -23.21 21.88
CA GLU A 872 -25.68 -23.47 21.86
C GLU A 872 -25.41 -24.94 21.51
N ILE A 873 -24.56 -25.16 20.51
CA ILE A 873 -24.15 -26.49 20.03
C ILE A 873 -22.63 -26.71 20.10
N ASP A 874 -21.86 -25.61 20.16
CA ASP A 874 -20.42 -25.66 20.31
C ASP A 874 -19.94 -24.41 21.05
N ARG A 875 -19.00 -24.61 21.96
CA ARG A 875 -18.23 -23.57 22.61
C ARG A 875 -16.79 -24.01 22.62
N LYS A 876 -15.88 -23.09 22.29
CA LYS A 876 -14.43 -23.29 22.44
C LYS A 876 -13.85 -22.18 23.26
N LYS A 877 -12.96 -22.52 24.19
CA LYS A 877 -12.25 -21.59 25.04
C LYS A 877 -10.75 -21.85 24.99
N ASN A 878 -10.01 -20.84 24.55
CA ASN A 878 -8.56 -20.82 24.49
C ASN A 878 -8.02 -20.11 25.74
N ASN A 879 -7.46 -20.88 26.66
CA ASN A 879 -6.85 -20.34 27.87
C ASN A 879 -5.36 -20.10 27.63
N TYR A 880 -4.83 -19.08 28.29
CA TYR A 880 -3.43 -18.68 28.22
C TYR A 880 -2.86 -18.58 29.62
N PHE A 881 -1.56 -18.76 29.74
CA PHE A 881 -0.84 -18.61 30.99
C PHE A 881 0.52 -17.94 30.76
N ARG A 882 1.10 -17.48 31.85
CA ARG A 882 2.41 -16.85 31.90
C ARG A 882 3.14 -17.40 33.11
N ASP A 883 4.25 -18.10 32.89
CA ASP A 883 5.00 -18.73 33.96
C ASP A 883 6.50 -18.71 33.64
N ILE A 884 7.31 -18.30 34.63
CA ILE A 884 8.76 -18.18 34.45
C ILE A 884 9.43 -19.53 34.14
N SER A 885 8.94 -20.62 34.74
CA SER A 885 9.52 -21.95 34.63
C SER A 885 8.99 -22.74 33.43
N LYS A 886 7.74 -22.51 33.02
CA LYS A 886 7.07 -23.27 31.95
C LYS A 886 7.06 -22.57 30.59
N THR A 887 7.01 -21.24 30.58
CA THR A 887 6.92 -20.45 29.33
C THR A 887 8.03 -19.42 29.19
N ASN A 888 9.02 -19.42 30.08
CA ASN A 888 10.05 -18.38 30.14
C ASN A 888 9.42 -16.97 30.19
N ASN A 889 8.33 -16.84 30.97
CA ASN A 889 7.58 -15.60 31.14
C ASN A 889 6.83 -15.08 29.88
N LEU A 890 6.78 -15.87 28.80
CA LEU A 890 5.95 -15.61 27.62
C LEU A 890 4.49 -15.95 27.90
N ILE A 891 3.55 -15.23 27.28
CA ILE A 891 2.12 -15.54 27.36
C ILE A 891 1.78 -16.51 26.22
N LEU A 892 1.59 -17.78 26.56
CA LEU A 892 1.39 -18.87 25.60
C LEU A 892 0.08 -19.63 25.91
N PRO A 893 -0.46 -20.40 24.95
CA PRO A 893 -1.62 -21.24 25.19
C PRO A 893 -1.40 -22.19 26.37
N GLU A 894 -2.37 -22.29 27.28
CA GLU A 894 -2.32 -23.22 28.42
C GLU A 894 -3.14 -24.48 28.10
N LYS A 895 -4.37 -24.29 27.63
CA LYS A 895 -5.30 -25.38 27.32
C LYS A 895 -6.43 -24.90 26.40
N ILE A 896 -6.91 -25.83 25.59
CA ILE A 896 -8.13 -25.67 24.80
C ILE A 896 -9.22 -26.49 25.46
N GLN A 897 -10.36 -25.87 25.67
CA GLN A 897 -11.54 -26.52 26.22
C GLN A 897 -12.71 -26.37 25.26
N SER A 898 -13.59 -27.37 25.21
CA SER A 898 -14.82 -27.29 24.45
C SER A 898 -16.03 -27.81 25.21
N SER A 899 -17.22 -27.50 24.71
CA SER A 899 -18.49 -27.98 25.24
C SER A 899 -19.56 -27.95 24.16
N THR A 900 -20.43 -28.96 24.14
CA THR A 900 -21.66 -28.96 23.33
C THR A 900 -22.90 -28.58 24.17
N SER A 901 -22.70 -28.27 25.45
CA SER A 901 -23.77 -28.17 26.46
C SER A 901 -23.59 -26.97 27.40
N GLY A 902 -22.98 -25.87 26.94
CA GLY A 902 -22.81 -24.65 27.72
C GLY A 902 -21.49 -24.57 28.50
N ILE A 903 -21.22 -23.38 29.08
CA ILE A 903 -19.98 -23.04 29.79
C ILE A 903 -19.70 -23.92 31.03
N ASN A 904 -20.75 -24.41 31.69
CA ASN A 904 -20.62 -25.21 32.91
C ASN A 904 -20.14 -26.65 32.65
N ASN A 905 -20.09 -27.08 31.39
CA ASN A 905 -19.74 -28.44 30.96
C ASN A 905 -18.48 -28.46 30.07
N LEU A 906 -17.57 -27.50 30.26
CA LEU A 906 -16.30 -27.46 29.54
C LEU A 906 -15.44 -28.69 29.89
N HIS A 907 -15.04 -29.44 28.88
CA HIS A 907 -14.01 -30.47 28.99
C HIS A 907 -12.72 -29.99 28.34
N THR A 908 -11.59 -30.42 28.90
CA THR A 908 -10.26 -30.08 28.36
C THR A 908 -9.93 -31.00 27.20
N ASP A 909 -9.75 -30.44 26.02
CA ASP A 909 -9.38 -31.16 24.81
C ASP A 909 -7.87 -31.37 24.73
N ILE A 910 -7.12 -30.31 25.05
CA ILE A 910 -5.65 -30.26 24.99
C ILE A 910 -5.16 -29.41 26.15
N THR A 911 -4.14 -29.90 26.86
CA THR A 911 -3.30 -29.13 27.78
C THR A 911 -1.90 -29.00 27.18
N TYR A 912 -1.36 -27.79 27.10
CA TYR A 912 0.01 -27.53 26.70
C TYR A 912 0.89 -27.52 27.96
N ASP A 913 1.61 -28.61 28.19
CA ASP A 913 2.28 -28.85 29.47
C ASP A 913 3.59 -28.07 29.60
N LEU A 914 4.37 -28.01 28.52
CA LEU A 914 5.73 -27.49 28.51
C LEU A 914 6.06 -26.78 27.19
N TYR A 915 6.83 -25.71 27.29
CA TYR A 915 7.40 -24.97 26.16
C TYR A 915 8.92 -24.87 26.28
N ASP A 916 9.59 -24.61 25.16
CA ASP A 916 10.98 -24.18 25.17
C ASP A 916 11.12 -22.66 25.41
N THR A 917 12.36 -22.19 25.51
CA THR A 917 12.67 -20.77 25.75
C THR A 917 12.26 -19.83 24.61
N LYS A 918 11.89 -20.37 23.44
CA LYS A 918 11.41 -19.65 22.25
C LYS A 918 9.90 -19.76 22.06
N GLY A 919 9.20 -20.39 23.00
CA GLY A 919 7.75 -20.58 22.96
C GLY A 919 7.28 -21.68 22.02
N ASN A 920 8.16 -22.59 21.59
CA ASN A 920 7.76 -23.80 20.88
C ASN A 920 7.27 -24.87 21.86
N ILE A 921 6.25 -25.64 21.46
CA ILE A 921 5.65 -26.67 22.33
C ILE A 921 6.66 -27.82 22.51
N ARG A 922 6.89 -28.24 23.75
CA ARG A 922 7.68 -29.44 24.09
C ARG A 922 6.83 -30.63 24.45
N GLN A 923 5.73 -30.41 25.16
CA GLN A 923 4.82 -31.48 25.54
C GLN A 923 3.39 -30.95 25.58
N LEU A 924 2.45 -31.77 25.12
CA LEU A 924 1.02 -31.58 25.35
C LEU A 924 0.37 -32.89 25.81
N THR A 925 -0.79 -32.76 26.45
CA THR A 925 -1.64 -33.86 26.89
C THR A 925 -3.03 -33.69 26.27
N THR A 926 -3.53 -34.71 25.58
CA THR A 926 -4.89 -34.74 25.00
C THR A 926 -5.93 -35.24 26.02
N ALA A 927 -7.22 -35.07 25.71
CA ALA A 927 -8.35 -35.43 26.59
C ALA A 927 -8.34 -36.89 27.09
N ASP A 928 -7.76 -37.81 26.33
CA ASP A 928 -7.57 -39.22 26.69
C ASP A 928 -6.38 -39.47 27.64
N GLY A 929 -5.67 -38.41 28.05
CA GLY A 929 -4.50 -38.47 28.92
C GLY A 929 -3.19 -38.79 28.17
N MET A 930 -3.23 -38.91 26.84
CA MET A 930 -2.04 -39.23 26.05
C MET A 930 -1.08 -38.03 25.99
N LYS A 931 0.16 -38.25 26.42
CA LYS A 931 1.25 -37.28 26.30
C LYS A 931 1.93 -37.37 24.95
N THR A 932 2.11 -36.21 24.32
CA THR A 932 2.88 -36.08 23.07
C THR A 932 4.03 -35.10 23.29
N VAL A 933 5.25 -35.55 23.02
CA VAL A 933 6.47 -34.75 23.13
C VAL A 933 6.95 -34.35 21.74
N TYR A 934 7.39 -33.11 21.61
CA TYR A 934 8.01 -32.57 20.40
C TYR A 934 9.47 -32.21 20.66
N LEU A 935 10.34 -32.61 19.74
CA LEU A 935 11.74 -32.21 19.74
C LEU A 935 11.97 -31.20 18.64
N TRP A 936 12.80 -30.20 18.91
CA TRP A 936 13.15 -29.12 17.98
C TRP A 936 14.65 -29.15 17.71
N SER A 937 15.07 -28.60 16.57
CA SER A 937 16.47 -28.33 16.23
C SER A 937 16.55 -27.27 15.14
N TYR A 938 17.68 -27.18 14.45
CA TYR A 938 17.95 -26.17 13.43
C TYR A 938 17.76 -24.75 14.00
N ASN A 939 18.43 -24.46 15.12
CA ASN A 939 18.29 -23.22 15.88
C ASN A 939 16.84 -22.94 16.36
N ASN A 940 16.13 -23.96 16.83
CA ASN A 940 14.74 -23.91 17.32
C ASN A 940 13.69 -23.61 16.24
N GLN A 941 14.03 -23.79 14.95
CA GLN A 941 13.14 -23.44 13.83
C GLN A 941 12.23 -24.58 13.39
N TYR A 942 12.72 -25.82 13.45
CA TYR A 942 11.99 -26.97 12.91
C TYR A 942 11.80 -28.07 13.96
N GLN A 943 10.59 -28.61 14.00
CA GLN A 943 10.24 -29.80 14.77
C GLN A 943 10.91 -31.02 14.11
N ILE A 944 11.81 -31.69 14.83
CA ILE A 944 12.54 -32.87 14.33
C ILE A 944 11.96 -34.19 14.81
N ALA A 945 11.05 -34.18 15.80
CA ALA A 945 10.32 -35.37 16.21
C ALA A 945 8.95 -35.05 16.83
N GLU A 946 8.01 -35.97 16.65
CA GLU A 946 6.75 -36.09 17.39
C GLU A 946 6.68 -37.47 18.03
N ILE A 947 6.53 -37.53 19.35
CA ILE A 947 6.64 -38.75 20.15
C ILE A 947 5.39 -38.87 21.00
N LYS A 948 4.45 -39.73 20.59
CA LYS A 948 3.20 -39.99 21.33
C LYS A 948 3.39 -41.11 22.34
N ASN A 949 2.67 -41.04 23.46
CA ASN A 949 2.70 -42.01 24.55
C ASN A 949 4.07 -42.08 25.27
N ALA A 950 4.73 -40.93 25.44
CA ALA A 950 5.94 -40.79 26.26
C ALA A 950 5.91 -39.46 27.04
N THR A 951 6.60 -39.42 28.18
CA THR A 951 6.82 -38.19 28.95
C THR A 951 8.08 -37.46 28.50
N PHE A 952 8.13 -36.14 28.72
CA PHE A 952 9.30 -35.34 28.39
C PHE A 952 10.59 -35.85 29.06
N ASN A 953 10.52 -36.33 30.30
CA ASN A 953 11.68 -36.85 31.03
C ASN A 953 12.24 -38.15 30.42
N GLU A 954 11.37 -39.05 29.94
CA GLU A 954 11.77 -40.28 29.25
C GLU A 954 12.46 -39.93 27.92
N VAL A 955 11.87 -39.00 27.16
CA VAL A 955 12.45 -38.52 25.91
C VAL A 955 13.79 -37.81 26.14
N GLU A 956 13.87 -36.93 27.14
CA GLU A 956 15.10 -36.19 27.44
C GLU A 956 16.24 -37.12 27.86
N SER A 957 15.93 -38.19 28.60
CA SER A 957 16.90 -39.22 28.94
C SER A 957 17.40 -39.98 27.71
N ALA A 958 16.50 -40.31 26.77
CA ALA A 958 16.86 -40.99 25.53
C ALA A 958 17.77 -40.14 24.62
N ILE A 959 17.44 -38.85 24.43
CA ILE A 959 18.21 -37.99 23.51
C ILE A 959 19.63 -37.70 24.01
N LYS A 960 19.86 -37.65 25.32
CA LYS A 960 21.20 -37.42 25.90
C LYS A 960 22.19 -38.46 25.42
N THR A 961 21.77 -39.72 25.36
CA THR A 961 22.57 -40.83 24.84
C THR A 961 22.60 -40.85 23.32
N ILE A 962 21.45 -40.74 22.65
CA ILE A 962 21.33 -40.91 21.19
C ILE A 962 22.07 -39.81 20.41
N PHE A 963 21.92 -38.55 20.84
CA PHE A 963 22.47 -37.38 20.16
C PHE A 963 23.74 -36.84 20.84
N SER A 964 24.16 -37.42 21.97
CA SER A 964 25.32 -36.95 22.74
C SER A 964 25.20 -35.48 23.17
N VAL A 965 23.99 -35.07 23.58
CA VAL A 965 23.66 -33.71 24.05
C VAL A 965 23.41 -33.70 25.55
N THR A 966 23.49 -32.53 26.20
CA THR A 966 23.27 -32.39 27.65
C THR A 966 21.80 -32.19 28.03
N SER A 967 20.93 -31.78 27.09
CA SER A 967 19.50 -31.54 27.32
C SER A 967 18.75 -31.42 25.99
N ALA A 968 17.42 -31.34 26.04
CA ALA A 968 16.61 -30.99 24.88
C ALA A 968 16.94 -29.58 24.34
N ASP A 969 17.22 -28.61 25.21
CA ASP A 969 17.67 -27.26 24.82
C ASP A 969 18.96 -27.30 24.00
N ALA A 970 19.92 -28.12 24.41
CA ALA A 970 21.18 -28.28 23.68
C ALA A 970 20.98 -28.89 22.28
N LEU A 971 19.99 -29.78 22.11
CA LEU A 971 19.60 -30.30 20.80
C LEU A 971 18.90 -29.24 19.94
N SER A 972 18.04 -28.41 20.55
CA SER A 972 17.28 -27.38 19.86
C SER A 972 18.14 -26.30 19.20
N VAL A 973 19.27 -25.94 19.82
CA VAL A 973 20.17 -24.89 19.32
C VAL A 973 21.18 -25.36 18.28
N LEU A 974 21.22 -26.66 17.94
CA LEU A 974 22.10 -27.14 16.88
C LEU A 974 21.66 -26.56 15.53
N SER A 975 22.61 -26.11 14.72
CA SER A 975 22.34 -25.64 13.35
C SER A 975 21.93 -26.80 12.43
N ILE A 976 22.50 -27.99 12.64
CA ILE A 976 22.14 -29.25 11.99
C ILE A 976 22.23 -30.37 13.04
N PRO A 977 21.15 -31.09 13.36
CA PRO A 977 21.19 -32.25 14.26
C PRO A 977 21.83 -33.48 13.59
N ASN A 978 22.10 -34.54 14.35
CA ASN A 978 22.51 -35.82 13.77
C ASN A 978 21.34 -36.47 13.01
N GLU A 979 21.22 -36.15 11.72
CA GLU A 979 20.12 -36.62 10.89
C GLU A 979 20.10 -38.14 10.70
N THR A 980 21.26 -38.80 10.76
CA THR A 980 21.33 -40.28 10.71
C THR A 980 20.59 -40.89 11.89
N LYS A 981 20.73 -40.31 13.09
CA LYS A 981 20.01 -40.76 14.29
C LYS A 981 18.51 -40.48 14.27
N LEU A 982 18.08 -39.51 13.48
CA LEU A 982 16.66 -39.29 13.22
C LEU A 982 16.09 -40.33 12.25
N ARG A 983 16.91 -40.91 11.37
CA ARG A 983 16.48 -41.87 10.33
C ARG A 983 16.66 -43.35 10.72
N ASP A 984 17.61 -43.70 11.58
CA ASP A 984 18.01 -45.10 11.86
C ASP A 984 17.15 -45.85 12.90
N GLY A 985 16.06 -45.23 13.37
CA GLY A 985 15.16 -45.80 14.37
C GLY A 985 15.71 -45.77 15.81
N SER A 986 16.79 -45.03 16.09
CA SER A 986 17.40 -44.98 17.43
C SER A 986 16.41 -44.52 18.51
N LEU A 987 15.56 -43.54 18.21
CA LEU A 987 14.54 -43.04 19.15
C LEU A 987 13.46 -44.08 19.42
N GLN A 988 12.96 -44.76 18.38
CA GLN A 988 11.97 -45.85 18.49
C GLN A 988 12.50 -46.98 19.38
N LYS A 989 13.77 -47.36 19.22
CA LYS A 989 14.41 -48.42 20.03
C LYS A 989 14.57 -48.01 21.49
N ALA A 990 14.90 -46.74 21.75
CA ALA A 990 15.04 -46.23 23.12
C ALA A 990 13.69 -46.00 23.81
N LEU A 991 12.61 -45.82 23.05
CA LEU A 991 11.25 -45.56 23.54
C LEU A 991 10.25 -46.60 22.98
N PRO A 992 10.36 -47.89 23.35
CA PRO A 992 9.62 -48.98 22.69
C PRO A 992 8.11 -48.95 22.92
N LYS A 993 7.62 -48.13 23.85
CA LYS A 993 6.19 -47.93 24.14
C LYS A 993 5.60 -46.69 23.44
N ALA A 994 6.44 -45.90 22.79
CA ALA A 994 6.07 -44.64 22.17
C ALA A 994 5.88 -44.80 20.65
N ILE A 995 5.00 -43.99 20.08
CA ILE A 995 4.87 -43.84 18.63
C ILE A 995 5.72 -42.66 18.21
N VAL A 996 6.83 -42.92 17.52
CA VAL A 996 7.81 -41.89 17.17
C VAL A 996 7.76 -41.61 15.66
N MET A 997 7.55 -40.35 15.31
CA MET A 997 7.80 -39.80 13.98
C MET A 997 8.97 -38.83 14.05
N THR A 998 9.84 -38.85 13.06
CA THR A 998 11.00 -37.95 12.98
C THR A 998 11.09 -37.26 11.63
N TYR A 999 11.72 -36.09 11.62
CA TYR A 999 11.83 -35.23 10.46
C TYR A 999 13.24 -34.66 10.35
N THR A 1000 13.73 -34.51 9.13
CA THR A 1000 14.93 -33.74 8.83
C THR A 1000 14.60 -32.67 7.80
N TYR A 1001 15.37 -31.59 7.75
CA TYR A 1001 15.08 -30.44 6.92
C TYR A 1001 16.32 -29.99 6.15
N LYS A 1002 16.08 -29.46 4.95
CA LYS A 1002 16.99 -28.52 4.31
C LYS A 1002 16.54 -27.13 4.74
N PRO A 1003 17.25 -26.46 5.67
CA PRO A 1003 16.83 -25.17 6.19
C PRO A 1003 16.46 -24.22 5.06
N PHE A 1004 15.35 -23.50 5.21
CA PHE A 1004 14.89 -22.47 4.27
C PHE A 1004 14.47 -22.99 2.87
N MET A 1005 14.49 -24.30 2.65
CA MET A 1005 13.86 -24.98 1.50
C MET A 1005 12.64 -25.79 1.92
N GLY A 1006 12.80 -26.70 2.89
CA GLY A 1006 11.71 -27.52 3.41
C GLY A 1006 12.17 -28.85 4.00
N MET A 1007 11.21 -29.74 4.27
CA MET A 1007 11.45 -31.08 4.81
C MET A 1007 12.29 -31.92 3.85
N ALA A 1008 13.37 -32.53 4.33
CA ALA A 1008 14.25 -33.39 3.55
C ALA A 1008 13.92 -34.88 3.71
N SER A 1009 13.48 -35.29 4.88
CA SER A 1009 12.99 -36.65 5.14
C SER A 1009 12.00 -36.70 6.30
N GLN A 1010 11.16 -37.73 6.29
CA GLN A 1010 10.23 -38.10 7.35
C GLN A 1010 10.36 -39.60 7.60
N THR A 1011 10.56 -40.01 8.84
CA THR A 1011 10.52 -41.43 9.23
C THR A 1011 9.28 -41.69 10.06
N ASP A 1012 8.46 -42.63 9.61
CA ASP A 1012 7.21 -43.00 10.26
C ASP A 1012 7.44 -43.97 11.45
N PRO A 1013 6.40 -44.31 12.22
CA PRO A 1013 6.54 -45.22 13.36
C PRO A 1013 6.93 -46.65 13.01
N SER A 1014 6.79 -47.06 11.74
CA SER A 1014 7.25 -48.37 11.25
C SER A 1014 8.75 -48.39 10.94
N GLY A 1015 9.40 -47.22 10.95
CA GLY A 1015 10.81 -47.05 10.58
C GLY A 1015 11.03 -46.82 9.09
N LEU A 1016 9.96 -46.65 8.29
CA LEU A 1016 10.08 -46.34 6.88
C LEU A 1016 10.37 -44.85 6.70
N THR A 1017 11.49 -44.53 6.04
CA THR A 1017 11.87 -43.15 5.72
C THR A 1017 11.41 -42.76 4.32
N THR A 1018 10.55 -41.74 4.24
CA THR A 1018 10.23 -41.02 3.00
C THR A 1018 11.15 -39.82 2.87
N TYR A 1019 11.81 -39.70 1.73
CA TYR A 1019 12.70 -38.60 1.37
C TYR A 1019 11.98 -37.63 0.43
N TYR A 1020 12.32 -36.36 0.56
CA TYR A 1020 11.79 -35.25 -0.22
C TYR A 1020 12.94 -34.59 -0.96
N ALA A 1021 12.93 -34.71 -2.29
CA ALA A 1021 13.92 -34.04 -3.13
C ALA A 1021 13.29 -32.82 -3.77
N TYR A 1022 14.08 -31.76 -3.85
CA TYR A 1022 13.69 -30.48 -4.43
C TYR A 1022 14.37 -30.33 -5.78
N ASP A 1023 13.73 -29.62 -6.70
CA ASP A 1023 14.34 -29.19 -7.93
C ASP A 1023 15.30 -28.00 -7.68
N ASP A 1024 15.97 -27.56 -8.73
CA ASP A 1024 16.91 -26.44 -8.66
C ASP A 1024 16.22 -25.11 -8.35
N PHE A 1025 14.88 -25.06 -8.39
CA PHE A 1025 14.07 -23.93 -7.97
C PHE A 1025 13.77 -23.92 -6.47
N GLY A 1026 14.09 -25.01 -5.75
CA GLY A 1026 13.74 -25.17 -4.34
C GLY A 1026 12.29 -25.62 -4.14
N GLN A 1027 11.62 -26.10 -5.19
CA GLN A 1027 10.28 -26.68 -5.13
C GLN A 1027 10.37 -28.20 -5.02
N LEU A 1028 9.40 -28.84 -4.36
CA LEU A 1028 9.42 -30.28 -4.10
C LEU A 1028 9.28 -31.08 -5.41
N LYS A 1029 10.35 -31.63 -5.95
CA LYS A 1029 10.39 -32.37 -7.21
C LYS A 1029 9.83 -33.78 -7.11
N GLU A 1030 10.15 -34.49 -6.04
CA GLU A 1030 9.75 -35.90 -5.87
C GLU A 1030 9.80 -36.31 -4.40
N THR A 1031 9.01 -37.30 -4.05
CA THR A 1031 9.14 -38.07 -2.83
C THR A 1031 9.47 -39.52 -3.14
N TYR A 1032 10.35 -40.13 -2.37
CA TYR A 1032 10.84 -41.48 -2.60
C TYR A 1032 11.18 -42.20 -1.29
N ILE A 1033 11.24 -43.53 -1.34
CA ILE A 1033 11.76 -44.39 -0.27
C ILE A 1033 13.00 -45.13 -0.77
N LEU A 1034 13.81 -45.64 0.16
CA LEU A 1034 14.93 -46.54 -0.15
C LEU A 1034 14.56 -47.96 0.28
N ASP A 1035 14.40 -48.85 -0.70
CA ASP A 1035 14.18 -50.29 -0.48
C ASP A 1035 15.46 -51.03 -0.87
N ASN A 1036 16.17 -51.61 0.10
CA ASN A 1036 17.50 -52.20 -0.07
C ASN A 1036 18.51 -51.26 -0.77
N ASN A 1037 18.55 -49.99 -0.36
CA ASN A 1037 19.33 -48.91 -0.99
C ASN A 1037 18.94 -48.59 -2.44
N ILE A 1038 17.85 -49.15 -2.96
CA ILE A 1038 17.30 -48.82 -4.28
C ILE A 1038 16.23 -47.75 -4.10
N LYS A 1039 16.39 -46.63 -4.82
CA LYS A 1039 15.42 -45.53 -4.85
C LYS A 1039 14.11 -45.97 -5.50
N ARG A 1040 13.02 -45.94 -4.74
CA ARG A 1040 11.65 -46.17 -5.22
C ARG A 1040 10.86 -44.87 -5.11
N ILE A 1041 10.52 -44.28 -6.24
CA ILE A 1041 9.74 -43.04 -6.29
C ILE A 1041 8.31 -43.33 -5.82
N VAL A 1042 7.85 -42.56 -4.84
CA VAL A 1042 6.48 -42.61 -4.32
C VAL A 1042 5.59 -41.62 -5.06
N LYS A 1043 6.06 -40.38 -5.21
CA LYS A 1043 5.39 -39.35 -6.03
C LYS A 1043 6.42 -38.51 -6.76
N THR A 1044 6.08 -38.09 -7.96
CA THR A 1044 6.81 -37.04 -8.69
C THR A 1044 5.88 -35.85 -8.82
N TYR A 1045 6.41 -34.67 -8.54
CA TYR A 1045 5.73 -33.41 -8.75
C TYR A 1045 6.35 -32.79 -10.00
N ASN A 1046 5.57 -32.78 -11.06
CA ASN A 1046 5.92 -32.00 -12.22
C ASN A 1046 5.25 -30.63 -12.03
N TYR A 1047 6.08 -29.63 -11.70
CA TYR A 1047 5.67 -28.24 -11.76
C TYR A 1047 5.55 -27.84 -13.21
N ASN A 1048 4.41 -28.24 -13.79
CA ASN A 1048 3.93 -27.66 -15.02
C ASN A 1048 3.45 -26.26 -14.65
N TYR A 1049 4.38 -25.31 -14.56
CA TYR A 1049 4.05 -23.91 -14.79
C TYR A 1049 3.37 -23.88 -16.13
N GLN A 1050 2.03 -23.85 -16.11
CA GLN A 1050 1.18 -24.04 -17.27
C GLN A 1050 1.99 -24.44 -18.51
N LYS A 1051 2.37 -25.73 -18.62
CA LYS A 1051 2.50 -26.34 -19.94
C LYS A 1051 1.06 -26.42 -20.42
N LYS A 1052 0.57 -25.27 -20.82
CA LYS A 1052 -0.82 -25.03 -21.10
C LYS A 1052 -0.75 -24.29 -22.40
#